data_AF-A0A2E9VLE6-F1
#
_entry.id   AF-A0A2E9VLE6-F1
#
_cell.length_a   1.000
_cell.length_b   1.000
_cell.length_c   1.000
_cell.angle_alpha   90.00
_cell.angle_beta   90.00
_cell.angle_gamma   90.00
#
_symmetry.space_group_name_H-M   'P 1'
#
loop_
_entity.id
_entity.type
_entity.pdbx_description
1 polymer ?
#
loop_
_entity_poly.entity_id
_entity_poly.type
_entity_poly.pdbx_seq_one_letter_code
_entity_poly.pdbx_strand_id
1 'polypeptide(L)'
;MVNHNSLLKRVMIFLIVGGLLASSSRLGIAQDELSAENVLAAIQKGRRYLISQQLPDGSWSTDTASPYKIGISSLCLLSLMNSGLTSDDPAISRGLKWLRQQKPTLTYEISLMIMALTTAKEGAKDSLLVFSLAQQLEKGQQQTGKDKGGWGYSNTGNAGSGTPDRSNTQYAILGLRDAAYYGTPVDRKVWEGVRQYWESSQLPDGGWNYRQDDGRQSYGSMTVAGIASLSIAAAFLKSSEDTNPDGTPICCQPPEPDEALERAFRWMARNFSVQTNPLYDSWWLYYLYGLERSGRLSGRRFFGTHDWYREGARVLLARQSKRDGSWRGESSMEVQPNIGTPLALLFLSKGLAPVMINKMKLGPRDPDNAEVVIGDLWNRHPKDVRNLVEHISTLPKWPKLLTWQTLDFDKAVANQNVQEVLQAPILFVTSENDLNDLMTDQHVDLLREYLINGGFLFVARGCESKSFEEGLRRLVQRLYPDGLNDLMPLAETHPVYRSEYLLDPANVPLQGVDVGCRTAIIYSPEDLGCLWDKRMVVDPPERKQDIKTAIARSLRIGVNVVAYVTGREPPNKLDEQQLVSTEDDTDTLRGILSIAKLRHSGDWDAAPNAIKKLLLTLEKSFGVVAGTQPYKIPAGDPELYRFTLLYMHGQRNFELSPDEIRNVRKYLESGGVLFADACCGAPKFDASFRDLMQRMFPDAPLERIPVDHELFSQAIGHNLESVKRRAPSNDQNDQALNPVEREGPPFLEGISLNGRYAVVYSKYDISCALEKQTSLSCIGYSPDDAAKIAMNVVLYSVLQDVTPNEP
;
A
#
# COMPACT_ATOMS: atom_id res chain seq x y z
N MET A 1 85.46 11.06 6.75
CA MET A 1 85.43 9.95 5.79
C MET A 1 84.07 9.30 5.84
N VAL A 2 83.42 9.25 4.68
CA VAL A 2 82.27 8.42 4.25
C VAL A 2 80.85 8.75 4.77
N ASN A 3 80.02 9.08 3.77
CA ASN A 3 78.55 9.06 3.66
C ASN A 3 77.66 10.12 4.36
N HIS A 4 77.36 11.16 3.59
CA HIS A 4 76.15 11.99 3.69
C HIS A 4 75.57 12.21 2.27
N ASN A 5 74.24 12.20 2.18
CA ASN A 5 73.42 12.75 1.07
C ASN A 5 73.32 11.98 -0.26
N SER A 6 72.72 10.77 -0.24
CA SER A 6 72.16 10.11 -1.44
C SER A 6 70.70 9.64 -1.33
N LEU A 7 69.92 10.04 -0.30
CA LEU A 7 68.50 9.65 -0.22
C LEU A 7 67.49 10.72 -0.69
N LEU A 8 67.91 11.96 -0.97
CA LEU A 8 66.99 13.08 -1.27
C LEU A 8 66.82 13.44 -2.76
N LYS A 9 67.37 12.68 -3.71
CA LYS A 9 67.21 12.93 -5.16
C LYS A 9 66.34 11.91 -5.91
N ARG A 10 65.65 11.00 -5.21
CA ARG A 10 64.63 10.10 -5.82
C ARG A 10 63.17 10.46 -5.50
N VAL A 11 62.92 11.59 -4.82
CA VAL A 11 61.57 12.00 -4.37
C VAL A 11 60.92 13.08 -5.24
N MET A 12 61.57 13.55 -6.32
CA MET A 12 61.09 14.74 -7.05
C MET A 12 61.02 14.58 -8.58
N ILE A 13 60.65 13.37 -9.05
CA ILE A 13 60.13 13.11 -10.40
C ILE A 13 59.04 12.01 -10.30
N PHE A 14 58.01 12.27 -9.49
CA PHE A 14 56.79 11.44 -9.40
C PHE A 14 55.54 12.29 -9.12
N LEU A 15 55.56 13.56 -9.52
CA LEU A 15 54.50 14.54 -9.17
C LEU A 15 53.87 15.28 -10.36
N ILE A 16 54.14 14.88 -11.62
CA ILE A 16 53.47 15.50 -12.80
C ILE A 16 53.23 14.47 -13.93
N VAL A 17 52.58 13.33 -13.65
CA VAL A 17 51.74 12.54 -14.60
C VAL A 17 50.71 11.70 -13.81
N GLY A 18 50.06 12.31 -12.81
CA GLY A 18 49.11 11.64 -11.91
C GLY A 18 47.78 12.38 -11.80
N GLY A 19 47.39 13.11 -12.84
CA GLY A 19 46.19 13.93 -12.87
C GLY A 19 45.42 13.70 -14.17
N LEU A 20 44.74 12.55 -14.25
CA LEU A 20 43.61 12.21 -15.14
C LEU A 20 43.45 10.69 -15.04
N LEU A 21 42.65 10.25 -14.07
CA LEU A 21 42.10 8.90 -13.77
C LEU A 21 42.04 8.71 -12.24
N ALA A 22 41.43 9.67 -11.56
CA ALA A 22 40.81 9.44 -10.27
C ALA A 22 39.31 9.41 -10.53
N SER A 23 38.82 8.29 -11.07
CA SER A 23 37.42 7.90 -10.92
C SER A 23 37.16 7.94 -9.42
N SER A 24 36.31 8.88 -9.02
CA SER A 24 35.80 9.01 -7.67
C SER A 24 35.04 7.73 -7.31
N SER A 25 35.76 6.74 -6.79
CA SER A 25 35.19 5.71 -5.95
C SER A 25 34.74 6.40 -4.67
N ARG A 26 33.52 6.97 -4.74
CA ARG A 26 32.68 7.16 -3.57
C ARG A 26 32.51 5.77 -2.97
N LEU A 27 33.39 5.40 -2.06
CA LEU A 27 33.05 4.48 -0.98
C LEU A 27 32.01 5.21 -0.14
N GLY A 28 30.78 5.22 -0.66
CA GLY A 28 29.60 5.49 0.13
C GLY A 28 29.59 4.42 1.21
N ILE A 29 29.76 4.84 2.45
CA ILE A 29 29.13 4.12 3.55
C ILE A 29 27.67 4.03 3.12
N ALA A 30 27.22 2.83 2.74
CA ALA A 30 25.80 2.59 2.54
C ALA A 30 25.11 3.05 3.82
N GLN A 31 24.39 4.17 3.77
CA GLN A 31 23.35 4.40 4.76
C GLN A 31 22.44 3.20 4.62
N ASP A 32 22.38 2.34 5.63
CA ASP A 32 21.43 1.22 5.66
C ASP A 32 20.06 1.77 5.25
N GLU A 33 19.65 1.45 4.03
CA GLU A 33 18.41 1.93 3.46
C GLU A 33 17.27 1.32 4.27
N LEU A 34 16.31 2.15 4.67
CA LEU A 34 15.22 1.71 5.53
C LEU A 34 14.29 0.80 4.71
N SER A 35 14.46 -0.51 4.84
CA SER A 35 13.62 -1.51 4.17
C SER A 35 12.49 -2.02 5.06
N ALA A 36 11.40 -2.51 4.44
CA ALA A 36 10.33 -3.23 5.14
C ALA A 36 10.87 -4.41 5.95
N GLU A 37 11.82 -5.16 5.38
CA GLU A 37 12.45 -6.32 6.02
C GLU A 37 13.15 -5.94 7.34
N ASN A 38 13.96 -4.88 7.33
CA ASN A 38 14.66 -4.41 8.53
C ASN A 38 13.68 -3.97 9.62
N VAL A 39 12.58 -3.32 9.25
CA VAL A 39 11.53 -2.92 10.19
C VAL A 39 10.79 -4.14 10.75
N LEU A 40 10.41 -5.10 9.90
CA LEU A 40 9.74 -6.34 10.32
C LEU A 40 10.64 -7.18 11.25
N ALA A 41 11.94 -7.26 10.98
CA ALA A 41 12.91 -7.91 11.85
C ALA A 41 13.02 -7.22 13.22
N ALA A 42 12.99 -5.89 13.26
CA ALA A 42 12.97 -5.13 14.51
C ALA A 42 11.67 -5.38 15.30
N ILE A 43 10.52 -5.38 14.62
CA ILE A 43 9.21 -5.72 15.21
C ILE A 43 9.24 -7.12 15.82
N GLN A 44 9.78 -8.12 15.11
CA GLN A 44 9.89 -9.50 15.60
C GLN A 44 10.74 -9.61 16.88
N LYS A 45 11.84 -8.85 16.98
CA LYS A 45 12.66 -8.79 18.20
C LYS A 45 11.87 -8.20 19.38
N GLY A 46 11.15 -7.11 19.17
CA GLY A 46 10.29 -6.51 20.20
C GLY A 46 9.14 -7.43 20.66
N ARG A 47 8.51 -8.16 19.72
CA ARG A 47 7.50 -9.18 20.03
C ARG A 47 8.07 -10.27 20.94
N ARG A 48 9.23 -10.82 20.58
CA ARG A 48 9.91 -11.86 21.38
C ARG A 48 10.21 -11.38 22.79
N TYR A 49 10.68 -10.14 22.93
CA TYR A 49 10.88 -9.50 24.22
C TYR A 49 9.60 -9.53 25.05
N LEU A 50 8.50 -8.94 24.56
CA LEU A 50 7.25 -8.86 25.31
C LEU A 50 6.70 -10.23 25.67
N ILE A 51 6.75 -11.20 24.76
CA ILE A 51 6.30 -12.57 25.05
C ILE A 51 7.12 -13.18 26.20
N SER A 52 8.44 -12.96 26.23
CA SER A 52 9.30 -13.45 27.32
C SER A 52 9.07 -12.76 28.68
N GLN A 53 8.47 -11.56 28.68
CA GLN A 53 8.18 -10.80 29.90
C GLN A 53 6.78 -11.09 30.46
N GLN A 54 5.97 -11.92 29.80
CA GLN A 54 4.63 -12.24 30.27
C GLN A 54 4.70 -13.07 31.57
N LEU A 55 3.96 -12.63 32.58
CA LEU A 55 3.85 -13.33 33.87
C LEU A 55 3.01 -14.61 33.75
N PRO A 56 3.14 -15.57 34.68
CA PRO A 56 2.38 -16.83 34.65
C PRO A 56 0.85 -16.66 34.64
N ASP A 57 0.34 -15.56 35.23
CA ASP A 57 -1.09 -15.22 35.23
C ASP A 57 -1.58 -14.66 33.88
N GLY A 58 -0.68 -14.41 32.93
CA GLY A 58 -0.96 -13.86 31.60
C GLY A 58 -0.76 -12.34 31.49
N SER A 59 -0.43 -11.65 32.58
CA SER A 59 -0.29 -10.19 32.61
C SER A 59 1.14 -9.71 32.34
N TRP A 60 1.30 -8.39 32.21
CA TRP A 60 2.59 -7.69 32.19
C TRP A 60 2.64 -6.63 33.28
N SER A 61 3.84 -6.37 33.81
CA SER A 61 4.06 -5.33 34.82
C SER A 61 5.47 -4.75 34.73
N THR A 62 5.70 -3.61 35.38
CA THR A 62 7.04 -3.03 35.59
C THR A 62 7.72 -3.56 36.86
N ASP A 63 6.94 -4.09 37.80
CA ASP A 63 7.35 -4.80 39.03
C ASP A 63 6.15 -5.59 39.62
N THR A 64 6.27 -6.26 40.77
CA THR A 64 5.16 -7.03 41.36
C THR A 64 4.07 -6.19 42.05
N ALA A 65 4.28 -4.88 42.24
CA ALA A 65 3.41 -3.99 43.03
C ALA A 65 2.82 -2.81 42.23
N SER A 66 3.06 -2.75 40.91
CA SER A 66 2.68 -1.61 40.07
C SER A 66 1.16 -1.38 40.07
N PRO A 67 0.70 -0.16 40.40
CA PRO A 67 -0.73 0.16 40.43
C PRO A 67 -1.36 0.27 39.03
N TYR A 68 -0.56 0.16 37.95
CA TYR A 68 -1.00 0.34 36.55
C TYR A 68 -0.96 -0.97 35.75
N LYS A 69 -1.02 -2.12 36.43
CA LYS A 69 -0.87 -3.45 35.82
C LYS A 69 -1.90 -3.73 34.71
N ILE A 70 -3.13 -3.21 34.83
CA ILE A 70 -4.18 -3.36 33.80
C ILE A 70 -3.79 -2.56 32.54
N GLY A 71 -3.36 -1.30 32.72
CA GLY A 71 -2.92 -0.45 31.62
C GLY A 71 -1.71 -1.02 30.87
N ILE A 72 -0.68 -1.48 31.59
CA ILE A 72 0.52 -2.07 31.00
C ILE A 72 0.17 -3.34 30.22
N SER A 73 -0.61 -4.25 30.81
CA SER A 73 -1.03 -5.49 30.15
C SER A 73 -1.84 -5.22 28.88
N SER A 74 -2.75 -4.24 28.94
CA SER A 74 -3.55 -3.82 27.80
C SER A 74 -2.69 -3.25 26.68
N LEU A 75 -1.70 -2.41 27.02
CA LEU A 75 -0.75 -1.83 26.07
C LEU A 75 0.13 -2.90 25.39
N CYS A 76 0.63 -3.87 26.16
CA CYS A 76 1.38 -5.02 25.63
C CYS A 76 0.53 -5.84 24.66
N LEU A 77 -0.70 -6.22 25.05
CA LEU A 77 -1.63 -6.97 24.19
C LEU A 77 -1.94 -6.21 22.90
N LEU A 78 -2.28 -4.92 23.03
CA LEU A 78 -2.56 -4.05 21.89
C LEU A 78 -1.37 -4.02 20.91
N SER A 79 -0.15 -3.83 21.41
CA SER A 79 1.04 -3.77 20.56
C SER A 79 1.35 -5.11 19.89
N LEU A 80 1.22 -6.23 20.60
CA LEU A 80 1.46 -7.56 20.06
C LEU A 80 0.49 -7.88 18.93
N MET A 81 -0.80 -7.60 19.11
CA MET A 81 -1.82 -7.83 18.07
C MET A 81 -1.64 -6.91 16.87
N ASN A 82 -1.30 -5.63 17.08
CA ASN A 82 -1.00 -4.71 15.97
C ASN A 82 0.31 -5.06 15.25
N SER A 83 1.18 -5.85 15.87
CA SER A 83 2.42 -6.38 15.28
C SER A 83 2.28 -7.78 14.64
N GLY A 84 1.04 -8.24 14.44
CA GLY A 84 0.73 -9.45 13.67
C GLY A 84 0.38 -10.69 14.50
N LEU A 85 0.23 -10.61 15.82
CA LEU A 85 -0.35 -11.71 16.61
C LEU A 85 -1.88 -11.68 16.54
N THR A 86 -2.49 -12.84 16.77
CA THR A 86 -3.94 -13.05 16.80
C THR A 86 -4.38 -13.60 18.16
N SER A 87 -5.70 -13.72 18.38
CA SER A 87 -6.27 -14.35 19.58
C SER A 87 -5.82 -15.79 19.80
N ASP A 88 -5.38 -16.47 18.73
CA ASP A 88 -4.98 -17.87 18.74
C ASP A 88 -3.55 -18.06 19.28
N ASP A 89 -2.74 -17.00 19.29
CA ASP A 89 -1.41 -17.02 19.87
C ASP A 89 -1.48 -17.21 21.39
N PRO A 90 -0.72 -18.17 21.99
CA PRO A 90 -0.83 -18.50 23.41
C PRO A 90 -0.62 -17.31 24.36
N ALA A 91 0.27 -16.39 24.01
CA ALA A 91 0.53 -15.19 24.82
C ALA A 91 -0.69 -14.24 24.82
N ILE A 92 -1.34 -14.05 23.66
CA ILE A 92 -2.54 -13.21 23.55
C ILE A 92 -3.70 -13.86 24.29
N SER A 93 -3.94 -15.15 24.06
CA SER A 93 -5.03 -15.90 24.71
C SER A 93 -4.97 -15.82 26.23
N ARG A 94 -3.79 -16.04 26.83
CA ARG A 94 -3.60 -15.89 28.30
C ARG A 94 -3.83 -14.47 28.78
N GLY A 95 -3.28 -13.48 28.08
CA GLY A 95 -3.43 -12.08 28.48
C GLY A 95 -4.87 -11.59 28.37
N LEU A 96 -5.61 -11.94 27.32
CA LEU A 96 -7.03 -11.62 27.19
C LEU A 96 -7.87 -12.31 28.27
N LYS A 97 -7.55 -13.56 28.62
CA LYS A 97 -8.21 -14.27 29.73
C LYS A 97 -8.05 -13.52 31.06
N TRP A 98 -6.83 -13.06 31.36
CA TRP A 98 -6.56 -12.26 32.55
C TRP A 98 -7.27 -10.90 32.49
N LEU A 99 -7.18 -10.20 31.35
CA LEU A 99 -7.70 -8.85 31.17
C LEU A 99 -9.21 -8.78 31.39
N ARG A 100 -9.97 -9.78 30.90
CA ARG A 100 -11.43 -9.87 31.05
C ARG A 100 -11.92 -9.97 32.50
N GLN A 101 -11.06 -10.31 33.44
CA GLN A 101 -11.40 -10.42 34.86
C GLN A 101 -11.17 -9.11 35.62
N GLN A 102 -10.56 -8.11 34.97
CA GLN A 102 -10.17 -6.87 35.61
C GLN A 102 -11.30 -5.84 35.62
N LYS A 103 -11.25 -4.92 36.58
CA LYS A 103 -12.22 -3.83 36.75
C LYS A 103 -11.48 -2.50 36.86
N PRO A 104 -11.07 -1.91 35.72
CA PRO A 104 -10.30 -0.68 35.74
C PRO A 104 -11.15 0.51 36.21
N THR A 105 -10.51 1.46 36.87
CA THR A 105 -11.14 2.72 37.30
C THR A 105 -10.44 3.96 36.72
N LEU A 106 -9.21 3.80 36.23
CA LEU A 106 -8.43 4.86 35.64
C LEU A 106 -8.73 5.02 34.16
N THR A 107 -8.79 6.27 33.66
CA THR A 107 -9.10 6.58 32.26
C THR A 107 -8.19 5.83 31.29
N TYR A 108 -6.88 5.82 31.56
CA TYR A 108 -5.90 5.09 30.77
C TYR A 108 -6.19 3.59 30.69
N GLU A 109 -6.49 2.96 31.82
CA GLU A 109 -6.70 1.52 31.88
C GLU A 109 -7.99 1.13 31.19
N ILE A 110 -9.08 1.87 31.42
CA ILE A 110 -10.36 1.65 30.74
C ILE A 110 -10.17 1.77 29.23
N SER A 111 -9.51 2.84 28.79
CA SER A 111 -9.31 3.13 27.36
C SER A 111 -8.44 2.08 26.68
N LEU A 112 -7.28 1.76 27.25
CA LEU A 112 -6.37 0.75 26.71
C LEU A 112 -7.01 -0.63 26.72
N MET A 113 -7.78 -0.97 27.76
CA MET A 113 -8.49 -2.24 27.84
C MET A 113 -9.55 -2.35 26.73
N ILE A 114 -10.33 -1.30 26.48
CA ILE A 114 -11.25 -1.25 25.34
C ILE A 114 -10.48 -1.50 24.03
N MET A 115 -9.41 -0.73 23.78
CA MET A 115 -8.62 -0.84 22.55
C MET A 115 -8.04 -2.25 22.35
N ALA A 116 -7.57 -2.91 23.41
CA ALA A 116 -7.04 -4.27 23.33
C ALA A 116 -8.16 -5.28 23.01
N LEU A 117 -9.30 -5.21 23.71
CA LEU A 117 -10.44 -6.12 23.50
C LEU A 117 -11.02 -5.99 22.09
N THR A 118 -11.20 -4.76 21.59
CA THR A 118 -11.73 -4.53 20.24
C THR A 118 -10.74 -4.96 19.14
N THR A 119 -9.44 -4.81 19.38
CA THR A 119 -8.39 -5.30 18.46
C THR A 119 -8.37 -6.83 18.36
N ALA A 120 -8.71 -7.55 19.44
CA ALA A 120 -8.80 -9.01 19.42
C ALA A 120 -9.91 -9.53 18.50
N LYS A 121 -10.96 -8.72 18.25
CA LYS A 121 -12.08 -9.03 17.36
C LYS A 121 -12.80 -10.36 17.68
N GLU A 122 -12.87 -10.76 18.96
CA GLU A 122 -13.61 -11.97 19.40
C GLU A 122 -15.15 -11.77 19.43
N GLY A 123 -15.68 -10.85 18.60
CA GLY A 123 -17.12 -10.61 18.37
C GLY A 123 -17.99 -10.42 19.62
N ALA A 124 -19.05 -11.22 19.73
CA ALA A 124 -20.02 -11.12 20.83
C ALA A 124 -19.41 -11.30 22.23
N LYS A 125 -18.23 -11.95 22.32
CA LYS A 125 -17.58 -12.30 23.59
C LYS A 125 -17.23 -11.08 24.45
N ASP A 126 -16.75 -10.01 23.82
CA ASP A 126 -16.31 -8.80 24.53
C ASP A 126 -17.31 -7.65 24.43
N SER A 127 -18.38 -7.79 23.64
CA SER A 127 -19.32 -6.70 23.32
C SER A 127 -19.95 -6.07 24.57
N LEU A 128 -20.43 -6.87 25.53
CA LEU A 128 -21.02 -6.36 26.77
C LEU A 128 -20.00 -5.66 27.67
N LEU A 129 -18.77 -6.20 27.74
CA LEU A 129 -17.70 -5.62 28.54
C LEU A 129 -17.25 -4.28 27.94
N VAL A 130 -17.00 -4.23 26.63
CA VAL A 130 -16.65 -3.01 25.89
C VAL A 130 -17.75 -1.95 26.04
N PHE A 131 -19.02 -2.35 25.92
CA PHE A 131 -20.16 -1.46 26.17
C PHE A 131 -20.13 -0.86 27.57
N SER A 132 -19.95 -1.68 28.61
CA SER A 132 -19.90 -1.19 30.00
C SER A 132 -18.74 -0.22 30.27
N LEU A 133 -17.57 -0.50 29.69
CA LEU A 133 -16.37 0.33 29.84
C LEU A 133 -16.52 1.66 29.09
N ALA A 134 -17.13 1.64 27.90
CA ALA A 134 -17.44 2.86 27.15
C ALA A 134 -18.42 3.74 27.93
N GLN A 135 -19.50 3.18 28.49
CA GLN A 135 -20.42 3.92 29.34
C GLN A 135 -19.74 4.54 30.57
N GLN A 136 -18.73 3.85 31.13
CA GLN A 136 -17.94 4.40 32.23
C GLN A 136 -17.12 5.63 31.79
N LEU A 137 -16.53 5.60 30.59
CA LEU A 137 -15.86 6.78 30.02
C LEU A 137 -16.85 7.91 29.72
N GLU A 138 -18.01 7.64 29.12
CA GLU A 138 -19.01 8.67 28.81
C GLU A 138 -19.46 9.41 30.09
N LYS A 139 -19.75 8.67 31.17
CA LYS A 139 -20.11 9.25 32.48
C LYS A 139 -18.96 10.02 33.14
N GLY A 140 -17.72 9.64 32.82
CA GLY A 140 -16.51 10.26 33.34
C GLY A 140 -16.16 11.60 32.71
N GLN A 141 -16.76 11.94 31.56
CA GLN A 141 -16.48 13.19 30.86
C GLN A 141 -16.96 14.40 31.67
N GLN A 142 -16.10 15.40 31.81
CA GLN A 142 -16.43 16.66 32.49
C GLN A 142 -17.55 17.39 31.73
N GLN A 143 -18.67 17.68 32.40
CA GLN A 143 -19.85 18.29 31.77
C GLN A 143 -19.93 19.82 31.91
N THR A 144 -19.16 20.41 32.83
CA THR A 144 -19.24 21.84 33.19
C THR A 144 -17.87 22.46 33.38
N GLY A 145 -17.82 23.80 33.39
CA GLY A 145 -16.58 24.56 33.56
C GLY A 145 -15.76 24.64 32.28
N LYS A 146 -14.56 25.23 32.40
CA LYS A 146 -13.65 25.46 31.26
C LYS A 146 -13.08 24.16 30.66
N ASP A 147 -12.96 23.12 31.48
CA ASP A 147 -12.47 21.81 31.06
C ASP A 147 -13.61 20.89 30.57
N LYS A 148 -14.80 21.44 30.29
CA LYS A 148 -15.92 20.68 29.73
C LYS A 148 -15.46 19.92 28.48
N GLY A 149 -15.80 18.64 28.42
CA GLY A 149 -15.44 17.75 27.34
C GLY A 149 -14.16 16.94 27.57
N GLY A 150 -13.39 17.26 28.61
CA GLY A 150 -12.16 16.54 28.98
C GLY A 150 -12.37 15.43 30.01
N TRP A 151 -11.32 14.62 30.21
CA TRP A 151 -11.22 13.57 31.23
C TRP A 151 -10.03 13.77 32.14
N GLY A 152 -10.22 13.46 33.43
CA GLY A 152 -9.16 13.34 34.44
C GLY A 152 -8.63 11.91 34.55
N TYR A 153 -7.90 11.61 35.62
CA TYR A 153 -7.26 10.31 35.84
C TYR A 153 -8.21 9.19 36.28
N SER A 154 -9.24 9.51 37.07
CA SER A 154 -10.17 8.52 37.64
C SER A 154 -11.59 8.70 37.11
N ASN A 155 -12.27 7.58 36.81
CA ASN A 155 -13.68 7.54 36.39
C ASN A 155 -14.58 6.93 37.47
N THR A 156 -14.32 7.22 38.75
CA THR A 156 -15.20 6.87 39.86
C THR A 156 -16.15 8.03 40.19
N GLY A 157 -17.42 7.97 39.74
CA GLY A 157 -18.48 8.95 40.06
C GLY A 157 -19.05 9.74 38.87
N ASN A 158 -20.04 10.61 39.11
CA ASN A 158 -20.52 11.59 38.12
C ASN A 158 -19.51 12.76 38.08
N ALA A 159 -18.83 12.92 36.95
CA ALA A 159 -17.59 13.67 36.74
C ALA A 159 -16.38 13.02 37.44
N GLY A 160 -15.46 12.47 36.63
CA GLY A 160 -14.27 11.76 37.10
C GLY A 160 -13.47 12.54 38.14
N SER A 161 -13.00 11.87 39.20
CA SER A 161 -12.17 12.52 40.21
C SER A 161 -10.80 12.91 39.61
N GLY A 162 -10.54 14.22 39.56
CA GLY A 162 -9.29 14.84 39.08
C GLY A 162 -9.51 15.85 37.96
N THR A 163 -8.76 16.96 37.97
CA THR A 163 -8.81 18.00 36.93
C THR A 163 -8.51 17.39 35.56
N PRO A 164 -9.37 17.59 34.54
CA PRO A 164 -9.12 17.07 33.21
C PRO A 164 -7.76 17.50 32.64
N ASP A 165 -7.18 16.65 31.80
CA ASP A 165 -5.96 16.94 31.06
C ASP A 165 -5.98 16.32 29.68
N ARG A 166 -5.12 16.81 28.79
CA ARG A 166 -5.08 16.41 27.38
C ARG A 166 -4.54 14.99 27.17
N SER A 167 -3.87 14.43 28.18
CA SER A 167 -3.27 13.10 28.14
C SER A 167 -4.29 12.01 28.45
N ASN A 168 -5.13 12.19 29.47
CA ASN A 168 -6.27 11.31 29.74
C ASN A 168 -7.38 11.50 28.70
N THR A 169 -7.65 12.75 28.30
CA THR A 169 -8.69 13.07 27.31
C THR A 169 -8.44 12.36 25.98
N GLN A 170 -7.21 12.39 25.43
CA GLN A 170 -6.95 11.67 24.17
C GLN A 170 -7.14 10.16 24.32
N TYR A 171 -6.84 9.56 25.48
CA TYR A 171 -6.99 8.12 25.67
C TYR A 171 -8.46 7.74 25.77
N ALA A 172 -9.26 8.50 26.52
CA ALA A 172 -10.72 8.33 26.54
C ALA A 172 -11.30 8.36 25.12
N ILE A 173 -10.88 9.34 24.31
CA ILE A 173 -11.29 9.48 22.91
C ILE A 173 -10.92 8.24 22.08
N LEU A 174 -9.73 7.66 22.26
CA LEU A 174 -9.31 6.46 21.54
C LEU A 174 -10.08 5.22 21.96
N GLY A 175 -10.32 5.05 23.27
CA GLY A 175 -11.16 3.98 23.78
C GLY A 175 -12.58 4.07 23.24
N LEU A 176 -13.21 5.24 23.34
CA LEU A 176 -14.56 5.48 22.83
C LEU A 176 -14.66 5.31 21.31
N ARG A 177 -13.64 5.75 20.56
CA ARG A 177 -13.56 5.53 19.11
C ARG A 177 -13.59 4.04 18.82
N ASP A 178 -12.68 3.28 19.41
CA ASP A 178 -12.55 1.87 19.11
C ASP A 178 -13.79 1.08 19.59
N ALA A 179 -14.44 1.50 20.68
CA ALA A 179 -15.76 0.99 21.09
C ALA A 179 -16.84 1.27 20.03
N ALA A 180 -16.91 2.49 19.51
CA ALA A 180 -17.88 2.86 18.47
C ALA A 180 -17.71 2.04 17.19
N TYR A 181 -16.46 1.84 16.75
CA TYR A 181 -16.16 0.95 15.62
C TYR A 181 -16.46 -0.52 15.89
N TYR A 182 -16.50 -0.92 17.17
CA TYR A 182 -16.90 -2.26 17.61
C TYR A 182 -18.41 -2.43 17.73
N GLY A 183 -19.21 -1.38 17.45
CA GLY A 183 -20.67 -1.41 17.50
C GLY A 183 -21.27 -0.88 18.79
N THR A 184 -20.48 -0.33 19.71
CA THR A 184 -21.00 0.33 20.91
C THR A 184 -21.45 1.76 20.58
N PRO A 185 -22.74 2.12 20.74
CA PRO A 185 -23.16 3.50 20.54
C PRO A 185 -22.52 4.41 21.59
N VAL A 186 -21.98 5.55 21.15
CA VAL A 186 -21.43 6.62 22.00
C VAL A 186 -22.23 7.88 21.72
N ASP A 187 -22.69 8.59 22.76
CA ASP A 187 -23.53 9.77 22.59
C ASP A 187 -22.81 10.87 21.77
N ARG A 188 -23.51 11.45 20.80
CA ARG A 188 -23.00 12.56 19.97
C ARG A 188 -22.45 13.72 20.82
N LYS A 189 -23.10 14.03 21.95
CA LYS A 189 -22.69 15.11 22.87
C LYS A 189 -21.29 14.91 23.44
N VAL A 190 -20.84 13.66 23.56
CA VAL A 190 -19.49 13.34 24.01
C VAL A 190 -18.47 13.85 23.00
N TRP A 191 -18.72 13.61 21.71
CA TRP A 191 -17.87 14.10 20.62
C TRP A 191 -17.93 15.62 20.48
N GLU A 192 -19.10 16.24 20.68
CA GLU A 192 -19.26 17.70 20.69
C GLU A 192 -18.43 18.32 21.82
N GLY A 193 -18.48 17.71 23.02
CA GLY A 193 -17.64 18.09 24.15
C GLY A 193 -16.15 17.94 23.84
N VAL A 194 -15.73 16.85 23.19
CA VAL A 194 -14.34 16.66 22.76
C VAL A 194 -13.90 17.80 21.84
N ARG A 195 -14.67 18.11 20.81
CA ARG A 195 -14.31 19.18 19.86
C ARG A 195 -14.22 20.53 20.57
N GLN A 196 -15.21 20.85 21.41
CA GLN A 196 -15.21 22.05 22.24
C GLN A 196 -13.96 22.15 23.13
N TYR A 197 -13.58 21.07 23.82
CA TYR A 197 -12.43 21.03 24.72
C TYR A 197 -11.11 21.35 24.02
N TRP A 198 -10.88 20.74 22.84
CA TRP A 198 -9.63 20.94 22.10
C TRP A 198 -9.56 22.31 21.43
N GLU A 199 -10.64 22.78 20.82
CA GLU A 199 -10.68 24.09 20.15
C GLU A 199 -10.53 25.25 21.14
N SER A 200 -11.28 25.22 22.25
CA SER A 200 -11.25 26.30 23.25
C SER A 200 -9.97 26.36 24.08
N SER A 201 -9.16 25.31 24.07
CA SER A 201 -7.93 25.21 24.84
C SER A 201 -6.65 25.27 23.99
N GLN A 202 -6.75 25.52 22.68
CA GLN A 202 -5.58 25.68 21.80
C GLN A 202 -4.85 26.98 22.11
N LEU A 203 -3.53 26.92 22.28
CA LEU A 203 -2.72 28.10 22.56
C LEU A 203 -2.55 28.97 21.29
N PRO A 204 -2.20 30.27 21.42
CA PRO A 204 -2.04 31.18 20.28
C PRO A 204 -1.02 30.73 19.21
N ASP A 205 -0.04 29.91 19.58
CA ASP A 205 0.96 29.36 18.65
C ASP A 205 0.45 28.20 17.78
N GLY A 206 -0.76 27.69 18.09
CA GLY A 206 -1.42 26.59 17.38
C GLY A 206 -1.20 25.21 18.00
N GLY A 207 -0.38 25.11 19.05
CA GLY A 207 -0.18 23.84 19.77
C GLY A 207 -1.03 23.74 21.04
N TRP A 208 -0.73 22.70 21.83
CA TRP A 208 -1.32 22.50 23.14
C TRP A 208 -0.25 22.17 24.19
N ASN A 209 -0.48 22.65 25.41
CA ASN A 209 0.24 22.26 26.63
C ASN A 209 -0.47 21.10 27.35
N TYR A 210 -0.14 20.77 28.61
CA TYR A 210 -0.76 19.64 29.30
C TYR A 210 -2.16 19.98 29.83
N ARG A 211 -2.29 21.14 30.48
CA ARG A 211 -3.56 21.74 30.95
C ARG A 211 -3.62 23.23 30.62
N GLN A 212 -4.82 23.78 30.49
CA GLN A 212 -5.00 25.18 30.10
C GLN A 212 -4.25 26.18 31.02
N ASP A 213 -4.19 25.94 32.33
CA ASP A 213 -3.56 26.86 33.29
C ASP A 213 -2.23 26.37 33.88
N ASP A 214 -1.58 25.37 33.28
CA ASP A 214 -0.29 24.90 33.83
C ASP A 214 0.88 25.86 33.56
N GLY A 215 0.64 26.96 32.85
CA GLY A 215 1.63 27.98 32.50
C GLY A 215 2.69 27.53 31.49
N ARG A 216 2.58 26.31 30.95
CA ARG A 216 3.55 25.73 30.02
C ARG A 216 3.23 26.15 28.59
N GLN A 217 4.29 26.27 27.79
CA GLN A 217 4.19 26.38 26.34
C GLN A 217 3.65 25.09 25.70
N SER A 218 3.23 25.19 24.44
CA SER A 218 2.88 24.03 23.62
C SER A 218 4.06 23.08 23.44
N TYR A 219 3.79 21.78 23.39
CA TYR A 219 4.82 20.77 23.14
C TYR A 219 4.29 19.58 22.33
N GLY A 220 5.21 18.76 21.84
CA GLY A 220 4.96 17.76 20.80
C GLY A 220 3.86 16.78 21.16
N SER A 221 3.98 16.07 22.29
CA SER A 221 3.05 14.99 22.64
C SER A 221 1.61 15.44 22.86
N MET A 222 1.37 16.66 23.33
CA MET A 222 0.01 17.20 23.46
C MET A 222 -0.51 17.78 22.15
N THR A 223 0.38 18.27 21.28
CA THR A 223 -0.02 18.78 19.96
C THR A 223 -0.45 17.65 19.02
N VAL A 224 0.32 16.55 18.96
CA VAL A 224 -0.09 15.35 18.23
C VAL A 224 -1.37 14.72 18.83
N ALA A 225 -1.56 14.82 20.14
CA ALA A 225 -2.80 14.38 20.77
C ALA A 225 -4.03 15.19 20.32
N GLY A 226 -3.87 16.51 20.15
CA GLY A 226 -4.93 17.39 19.65
C GLY A 226 -5.28 17.09 18.20
N ILE A 227 -4.26 16.92 17.35
CA ILE A 227 -4.45 16.53 15.94
C ILE A 227 -5.24 15.22 15.85
N ALA A 228 -4.82 14.17 16.56
CA ALA A 228 -5.51 12.90 16.56
C ALA A 228 -6.95 13.02 17.10
N SER A 229 -7.14 13.77 18.19
CA SER A 229 -8.45 13.92 18.85
C SER A 229 -9.46 14.65 17.98
N LEU A 230 -9.08 15.78 17.39
CA LEU A 230 -9.93 16.54 16.47
C LEU A 230 -10.22 15.73 15.20
N SER A 231 -9.22 15.02 14.66
CA SER A 231 -9.41 14.12 13.51
C SER A 231 -10.44 13.02 13.81
N ILE A 232 -10.47 12.50 15.04
CA ILE A 232 -11.45 11.49 15.47
C ILE A 232 -12.83 12.14 15.62
N ALA A 233 -12.94 13.23 16.38
CA ALA A 233 -14.22 13.91 16.61
C ALA A 233 -14.89 14.32 15.29
N ALA A 234 -14.10 14.80 14.31
CA ALA A 234 -14.60 15.16 12.99
C ALA A 234 -15.27 13.99 12.24
N ALA A 235 -14.96 12.73 12.54
CA ALA A 235 -15.62 11.56 11.94
C ALA A 235 -16.99 11.23 12.58
N PHE A 236 -17.25 11.74 13.79
CA PHE A 236 -18.51 11.54 14.51
C PHE A 236 -19.44 12.77 14.50
N LEU A 237 -18.93 13.94 14.11
CA LEU A 237 -19.65 15.22 14.19
C LEU A 237 -20.17 15.77 12.86
N LYS A 238 -20.34 14.95 11.82
CA LYS A 238 -20.95 15.45 10.58
C LYS A 238 -22.38 15.93 10.79
N SER A 239 -22.80 16.89 9.97
CA SER A 239 -24.18 17.34 9.88
C SER A 239 -25.08 16.18 9.42
N SER A 240 -26.31 16.16 9.91
CA SER A 240 -27.36 15.27 9.42
C SER A 240 -28.17 15.88 8.26
N GLU A 241 -27.95 17.17 7.97
CA GLU A 241 -28.51 17.86 6.80
C GLU A 241 -27.71 17.50 5.55
N ASP A 242 -28.01 16.31 5.01
CA ASP A 242 -27.26 15.75 3.89
C ASP A 242 -27.88 16.01 2.52
N THR A 243 -29.10 16.57 2.47
CA THR A 243 -29.90 16.67 1.24
C THR A 243 -30.34 18.08 0.90
N ASN A 244 -30.31 18.41 -0.38
CA ASN A 244 -31.00 19.56 -0.95
C ASN A 244 -32.53 19.43 -0.80
N PRO A 245 -33.29 20.53 -1.00
CA PRO A 245 -34.76 20.49 -0.95
C PRO A 245 -35.40 19.49 -1.93
N ASP A 246 -34.73 19.19 -3.04
CA ASP A 246 -35.16 18.21 -4.05
C ASP A 246 -34.86 16.74 -3.68
N GLY A 247 -34.21 16.51 -2.53
CA GLY A 247 -33.84 15.18 -2.04
C GLY A 247 -32.46 14.68 -2.49
N THR A 248 -31.77 15.40 -3.38
CA THR A 248 -30.42 15.02 -3.82
C THR A 248 -29.37 15.27 -2.73
N PRO A 249 -28.24 14.53 -2.70
CA PRO A 249 -27.18 14.77 -1.73
C PRO A 249 -26.50 16.14 -1.93
N ILE A 250 -26.23 16.85 -0.84
CA ILE A 250 -25.44 18.09 -0.85
C ILE A 250 -23.96 17.74 -1.07
N CYS A 251 -23.44 17.99 -2.29
CA CYS A 251 -22.07 17.63 -2.67
C CYS A 251 -21.15 18.81 -2.97
N CYS A 252 -21.69 20.00 -3.27
CA CYS A 252 -20.92 21.09 -3.88
C CYS A 252 -20.79 22.33 -3.00
N GLN A 253 -20.91 22.16 -1.68
CA GLN A 253 -20.63 23.22 -0.72
C GLN A 253 -19.14 23.23 -0.37
N PRO A 254 -18.50 24.40 -0.25
CA PRO A 254 -17.13 24.49 0.25
C PRO A 254 -16.99 23.74 1.57
N PRO A 255 -15.90 22.96 1.76
CA PRO A 255 -15.71 22.27 3.03
C PRO A 255 -15.52 23.29 4.15
N GLU A 256 -16.10 23.04 5.31
CA GLU A 256 -15.83 23.85 6.50
C GLU A 256 -14.35 23.69 6.90
N PRO A 257 -13.58 24.80 6.96
CA PRO A 257 -12.18 24.72 7.34
C PRO A 257 -12.05 24.34 8.82
N ASP A 258 -11.13 23.42 9.13
CA ASP A 258 -10.76 23.09 10.51
C ASP A 258 -9.54 23.91 10.94
N GLU A 259 -9.78 25.16 11.33
CA GLU A 259 -8.73 26.11 11.67
C GLU A 259 -7.81 25.61 12.79
N ALA A 260 -8.38 24.91 13.78
CA ALA A 260 -7.62 24.36 14.90
C ALA A 260 -6.65 23.27 14.43
N LEU A 261 -7.10 22.34 13.57
CA LEU A 261 -6.22 21.34 12.95
C LEU A 261 -5.14 21.98 12.09
N GLU A 262 -5.48 22.95 11.23
CA GLU A 262 -4.49 23.60 10.36
C GLU A 262 -3.43 24.41 11.13
N ARG A 263 -3.82 25.05 12.23
CA ARG A 263 -2.85 25.69 13.16
C ARG A 263 -1.94 24.67 13.82
N ALA A 264 -2.47 23.51 14.21
CA ALA A 264 -1.69 22.42 14.79
C ALA A 264 -0.71 21.80 13.80
N PHE A 265 -1.13 21.61 12.54
CA PHE A 265 -0.24 21.14 11.47
C PHE A 265 0.91 22.11 11.23
N ARG A 266 0.64 23.41 11.19
CA ARG A 266 1.69 24.45 11.09
C ARG A 266 2.62 24.43 12.30
N TRP A 267 2.10 24.21 13.50
CA TRP A 267 2.93 24.07 14.70
C TRP A 267 3.86 22.86 14.60
N MET A 268 3.32 21.70 14.18
CA MET A 268 4.10 20.48 13.99
C MET A 268 5.16 20.65 12.91
N ALA A 269 4.84 21.28 11.78
CA ALA A 269 5.79 21.55 10.71
C ALA A 269 7.00 22.38 11.19
N ARG A 270 6.78 23.37 12.06
CA ARG A 270 7.86 24.22 12.62
C ARG A 270 8.70 23.54 13.70
N ASN A 271 8.09 22.68 14.51
CA ASN A 271 8.72 22.10 15.70
C ASN A 271 9.06 20.62 15.54
N PHE A 272 8.96 20.07 14.33
CA PHE A 272 9.05 18.64 14.09
C PHE A 272 10.36 18.04 14.63
N SER A 273 10.25 16.90 15.30
CA SER A 273 11.39 16.06 15.68
C SER A 273 10.93 14.61 15.78
N VAL A 274 11.81 13.67 15.45
CA VAL A 274 11.67 12.25 15.81
C VAL A 274 12.69 11.82 16.88
N GLN A 275 13.64 12.70 17.21
CA GLN A 275 14.74 12.41 18.13
C GLN A 275 14.38 12.71 19.58
N THR A 276 13.45 13.64 19.79
CA THR A 276 13.00 14.16 21.08
C THR A 276 11.50 14.44 21.03
N ASN A 277 10.86 14.67 22.18
CA ASN A 277 9.52 15.26 22.22
C ASN A 277 9.67 16.79 22.10
N PRO A 278 9.21 17.42 20.99
CA PRO A 278 9.42 18.85 20.75
C PRO A 278 9.04 19.73 21.94
N LEU A 279 9.98 20.57 22.38
CA LEU A 279 9.81 21.50 23.51
C LEU A 279 9.45 20.84 24.86
N TYR A 280 9.78 19.55 25.04
CA TYR A 280 9.58 18.82 26.30
C TYR A 280 10.57 17.66 26.47
N ASP A 281 11.36 17.64 27.55
CA ASP A 281 12.49 16.70 27.72
C ASP A 281 12.10 15.27 28.17
N SER A 282 10.85 14.86 27.95
CA SER A 282 10.34 13.56 28.43
C SER A 282 9.23 13.01 27.54
N TRP A 283 8.85 11.75 27.75
CA TRP A 283 7.76 11.09 27.02
C TRP A 283 7.99 11.04 25.50
N TRP A 284 9.21 10.69 25.10
CA TRP A 284 9.63 10.61 23.71
C TRP A 284 8.95 9.47 22.96
N LEU A 285 8.92 8.25 23.51
CA LEU A 285 8.24 7.12 22.86
C LEU A 285 6.73 7.30 22.85
N TYR A 286 6.19 7.90 23.91
CA TYR A 286 4.79 8.30 23.96
C TYR A 286 4.45 9.34 22.89
N TYR A 287 5.31 10.34 22.71
CA TYR A 287 5.20 11.33 21.62
C TYR A 287 5.25 10.66 20.25
N LEU A 288 6.22 9.76 19.99
CA LEU A 288 6.29 9.05 18.71
C LEU A 288 5.00 8.28 18.43
N TYR A 289 4.47 7.56 19.42
CA TYR A 289 3.16 6.91 19.27
C TYR A 289 2.02 7.91 18.98
N GLY A 290 2.06 9.12 19.54
CA GLY A 290 1.16 10.21 19.16
C GLY A 290 1.36 10.71 17.73
N LEU A 291 2.61 10.82 17.28
CA LEU A 291 2.99 11.26 15.93
C LEU A 291 2.47 10.29 14.86
N GLU A 292 2.60 8.97 15.08
CA GLU A 292 2.01 7.96 14.19
C GLU A 292 0.50 8.16 14.05
N ARG A 293 -0.21 8.24 15.18
CA ARG A 293 -1.67 8.42 15.18
C ARG A 293 -2.07 9.69 14.46
N SER A 294 -1.33 10.77 14.64
CA SER A 294 -1.58 12.06 13.99
C SER A 294 -1.43 11.96 12.49
N GLY A 295 -0.31 11.42 12.01
CA GLY A 295 -0.08 11.24 10.57
C GLY A 295 -1.12 10.32 9.94
N ARG A 296 -1.35 9.15 10.54
CA ARG A 296 -2.26 8.13 10.01
C ARG A 296 -3.73 8.57 10.01
N LEU A 297 -4.23 9.16 11.10
CA LEU A 297 -5.65 9.57 11.20
C LEU A 297 -5.97 10.81 10.37
N SER A 298 -4.98 11.66 10.10
CA SER A 298 -5.13 12.85 9.25
C SER A 298 -4.82 12.60 7.77
N GLY A 299 -4.27 11.43 7.41
CA GLY A 299 -3.82 11.14 6.04
C GLY A 299 -2.61 11.97 5.61
N ARG A 300 -1.84 12.53 6.57
CA ARG A 300 -0.62 13.31 6.29
C ARG A 300 0.62 12.44 6.37
N ARG A 301 1.31 12.31 5.24
CA ARG A 301 2.64 11.70 5.18
C ARG A 301 3.73 12.61 5.74
N PHE A 302 3.60 13.92 5.53
CA PHE A 302 4.60 14.90 5.92
C PHE A 302 4.07 15.90 6.96
N PHE A 303 4.92 16.27 7.91
CA PHE A 303 4.78 17.48 8.71
C PHE A 303 5.90 18.43 8.30
N GLY A 304 5.55 19.51 7.58
CA GLY A 304 6.55 20.28 6.83
C GLY A 304 7.18 19.41 5.74
N THR A 305 8.50 19.32 5.73
CA THR A 305 9.27 18.47 4.80
C THR A 305 9.60 17.08 5.35
N HIS A 306 9.15 16.76 6.57
CA HIS A 306 9.59 15.56 7.28
C HIS A 306 8.65 14.37 7.11
N ASP A 307 9.19 13.23 6.65
CA ASP A 307 8.46 11.96 6.55
C ASP A 307 8.50 11.29 7.93
N TRP A 308 7.43 11.50 8.70
CA TRP A 308 7.41 11.10 10.11
C TRP A 308 7.68 9.62 10.33
N TYR A 309 7.24 8.78 9.40
CA TYR A 309 7.38 7.33 9.54
C TYR A 309 8.80 6.90 9.19
N ARG A 310 9.32 7.29 8.03
CA ARG A 310 10.67 6.90 7.59
C ARG A 310 11.73 7.42 8.55
N GLU A 311 11.61 8.67 9.00
CA GLU A 311 12.53 9.26 9.96
C GLU A 311 12.44 8.58 11.34
N GLY A 312 11.22 8.40 11.87
CA GLY A 312 11.02 7.78 13.18
C GLY A 312 11.41 6.30 13.23
N ALA A 313 11.13 5.55 12.17
CA ALA A 313 11.50 4.13 12.09
C ALA A 313 13.03 3.96 12.11
N ARG A 314 13.77 4.79 11.37
CA ARG A 314 15.23 4.78 11.39
C ARG A 314 15.78 5.03 12.79
N VAL A 315 15.23 6.00 13.51
CA VAL A 315 15.64 6.29 14.90
C VAL A 315 15.32 5.12 15.84
N LEU A 316 14.14 4.52 15.74
CA LEU A 316 13.77 3.37 16.57
C LEU A 316 14.64 2.14 16.28
N LEU A 317 14.94 1.84 15.01
CA LEU A 317 15.83 0.74 14.64
C LEU A 317 17.24 0.94 15.20
N ALA A 318 17.76 2.16 15.15
CA ALA A 318 19.06 2.51 15.70
C ALA A 318 19.10 2.38 17.24
N ARG A 319 18.00 2.72 17.92
CA ARG A 319 17.90 2.72 19.40
C ARG A 319 17.35 1.41 19.98
N GLN A 320 17.07 0.39 19.17
CA GLN A 320 16.65 -0.92 19.66
C GLN A 320 17.80 -1.62 20.41
N SER A 321 17.51 -2.15 21.60
CA SER A 321 18.46 -2.95 22.38
C SER A 321 18.96 -4.14 21.57
N LYS A 322 20.28 -4.21 21.35
CA LYS A 322 20.91 -5.35 20.67
C LYS A 322 20.92 -6.63 21.52
N ARG A 323 20.75 -6.50 22.85
CA ARG A 323 20.78 -7.62 23.80
C ARG A 323 19.47 -8.41 23.81
N ASP A 324 18.34 -7.73 23.91
CA ASP A 324 17.04 -8.35 24.15
C ASP A 324 15.93 -7.87 23.20
N GLY A 325 16.22 -6.93 22.30
CA GLY A 325 15.26 -6.42 21.33
C GLY A 325 14.26 -5.40 21.87
N SER A 326 14.38 -4.99 23.14
CA SER A 326 13.48 -4.02 23.76
C SER A 326 13.78 -2.56 23.37
N TRP A 327 12.82 -1.68 23.64
CA TRP A 327 13.01 -0.22 23.62
C TRP A 327 12.75 0.40 24.99
N ARG A 328 13.49 1.47 25.27
CA ARG A 328 13.37 2.29 26.48
C ARG A 328 13.35 3.76 26.05
N GLY A 329 12.49 4.55 26.69
CA GLY A 329 12.57 6.00 26.60
C GLY A 329 13.70 6.54 27.47
N GLU A 330 13.93 7.84 27.40
CA GLU A 330 15.03 8.51 28.10
C GLU A 330 14.67 8.91 29.52
N SER A 331 13.37 9.03 29.84
CA SER A 331 12.88 9.46 31.14
C SER A 331 11.46 8.98 31.42
N SER A 332 10.94 9.30 32.62
CA SER A 332 9.56 8.95 33.03
C SER A 332 9.27 7.43 33.01
N MET A 333 8.01 7.02 32.92
CA MET A 333 7.65 5.59 32.97
C MET A 333 8.13 4.79 31.75
N GLU A 334 8.37 5.43 30.61
CA GLU A 334 8.80 4.76 29.38
C GLU A 334 10.25 4.25 29.41
N VAL A 335 11.03 4.56 30.46
CA VAL A 335 12.32 3.87 30.73
C VAL A 335 12.13 2.38 31.02
N GLN A 336 10.91 2.02 31.46
CA GLN A 336 10.51 0.64 31.69
C GLN A 336 10.21 -0.04 30.35
N PRO A 337 10.88 -1.13 29.97
CA PRO A 337 10.73 -1.72 28.65
C PRO A 337 9.34 -2.25 28.35
N ASN A 338 8.59 -2.69 29.38
CA ASN A 338 7.20 -3.13 29.24
C ASN A 338 6.23 -1.97 28.96
N ILE A 339 6.72 -0.72 28.94
CA ILE A 339 6.01 0.47 28.48
C ILE A 339 6.67 1.02 27.20
N GLY A 340 8.00 1.11 27.16
CA GLY A 340 8.72 1.62 25.98
C GLY A 340 8.59 0.74 24.74
N THR A 341 8.77 -0.57 24.89
CA THR A 341 8.66 -1.55 23.78
C THR A 341 7.30 -1.53 23.10
N PRO A 342 6.15 -1.59 23.81
CA PRO A 342 4.86 -1.57 23.12
C PRO A 342 4.57 -0.23 22.42
N LEU A 343 5.04 0.91 22.95
CA LEU A 343 4.93 2.21 22.26
C LEU A 343 5.73 2.22 20.95
N ALA A 344 6.96 1.72 20.96
CA ALA A 344 7.79 1.58 19.76
C ALA A 344 7.18 0.62 18.74
N LEU A 345 6.66 -0.53 19.19
CA LEU A 345 5.97 -1.49 18.32
C LEU A 345 4.72 -0.88 17.68
N LEU A 346 3.91 -0.12 18.44
CA LEU A 346 2.74 0.54 17.88
C LEU A 346 3.13 1.55 16.80
N PHE A 347 4.19 2.34 17.01
CA PHE A 347 4.71 3.24 15.98
C PHE A 347 5.16 2.47 14.72
N LEU A 348 6.03 1.47 14.88
CA LEU A 348 6.61 0.73 13.77
C LEU A 348 5.55 -0.04 12.98
N SER A 349 4.68 -0.78 13.67
CA SER A 349 3.69 -1.64 13.02
C SER A 349 2.53 -0.87 12.41
N LYS A 350 1.96 0.12 13.12
CA LYS A 350 0.85 0.91 12.54
C LYS A 350 1.33 1.87 11.47
N GLY A 351 2.54 2.40 11.61
CA GLY A 351 3.13 3.26 10.59
C GLY A 351 3.52 2.50 9.31
N LEU A 352 3.77 1.19 9.38
CA LEU A 352 4.03 0.30 8.24
C LEU A 352 2.76 -0.09 7.48
N ALA A 353 1.57 0.23 8.00
CA ALA A 353 0.30 -0.16 7.38
C ALA A 353 0.26 0.25 5.90
N PRO A 354 -0.17 -0.66 4.99
CA PRO A 354 -0.24 -0.38 3.56
C PRO A 354 -1.05 0.87 3.23
N VAL A 355 -0.50 1.71 2.36
CA VAL A 355 -1.22 2.87 1.81
C VAL A 355 -2.02 2.40 0.61
N MET A 356 -3.35 2.39 0.72
CA MET A 356 -4.24 1.92 -0.34
C MET A 356 -4.45 2.94 -1.45
N ILE A 357 -4.64 4.19 -1.04
CA ILE A 357 -5.07 5.27 -1.93
C ILE A 357 -4.24 6.51 -1.63
N ASN A 358 -3.63 7.05 -2.67
CA ASN A 358 -3.14 8.42 -2.73
C ASN A 358 -4.29 9.29 -3.24
N LYS A 359 -4.82 10.19 -2.40
CA LYS A 359 -5.72 11.25 -2.86
C LYS A 359 -4.87 12.35 -3.52
N MET A 360 -5.08 12.56 -4.80
CA MET A 360 -4.25 13.47 -5.59
C MET A 360 -4.55 14.93 -5.25
N LYS A 361 -3.55 15.64 -4.75
CA LYS A 361 -3.57 17.09 -4.56
C LYS A 361 -2.94 17.73 -5.80
N LEU A 362 -3.76 18.40 -6.61
CA LEU A 362 -3.40 19.02 -7.87
C LEU A 362 -4.13 20.36 -8.02
N GLY A 363 -3.43 21.41 -8.45
CA GLY A 363 -4.05 22.70 -8.80
C GLY A 363 -3.13 23.91 -8.62
N PRO A 364 -3.62 25.12 -8.94
CA PRO A 364 -2.80 26.32 -8.98
C PRO A 364 -2.25 26.66 -7.59
N ARG A 365 -0.97 27.07 -7.54
CA ARG A 365 -0.27 27.46 -6.31
C ARG A 365 -0.25 28.96 -6.08
N ASP A 366 -0.43 29.37 -4.83
CA ASP A 366 -0.15 30.74 -4.39
C ASP A 366 1.38 31.01 -4.45
N PRO A 367 1.84 32.01 -5.23
CA PRO A 367 3.25 32.39 -5.32
C PRO A 367 3.88 32.80 -3.97
N ASP A 368 3.09 33.35 -3.05
CA ASP A 368 3.56 33.86 -1.76
C ASP A 368 3.49 32.79 -0.65
N ASN A 369 2.79 31.69 -0.89
CA ASN A 369 2.69 30.57 0.05
C ASN A 369 2.46 29.23 -0.66
N ALA A 370 3.53 28.72 -1.26
CA ALA A 370 3.52 27.47 -2.04
C ALA A 370 3.09 26.20 -1.25
N GLU A 371 3.03 26.26 0.09
CA GLU A 371 2.51 25.16 0.91
C GLU A 371 0.99 25.22 1.14
N VAL A 372 0.39 26.41 1.08
CA VAL A 372 -0.94 26.67 1.67
C VAL A 372 -2.08 26.76 0.66
N VAL A 373 -1.85 26.97 -0.63
CA VAL A 373 -2.97 27.05 -1.58
C VAL A 373 -2.70 26.16 -2.77
N ILE A 374 -3.18 24.93 -2.73
CA ILE A 374 -3.88 24.40 -3.89
C ILE A 374 -5.32 24.69 -3.53
N GLY A 375 -5.98 25.61 -4.26
CA GLY A 375 -7.29 26.12 -3.90
C GLY A 375 -8.31 25.01 -3.59
N ASP A 376 -9.43 25.35 -2.96
CA ASP A 376 -10.48 24.43 -2.45
C ASP A 376 -11.10 23.45 -3.49
N LEU A 377 -10.59 23.45 -4.71
CA LEU A 377 -11.07 22.76 -5.90
C LEU A 377 -10.62 21.28 -5.96
N TRP A 378 -9.49 20.92 -5.33
CA TRP A 378 -8.99 19.53 -5.35
C TRP A 378 -9.60 18.64 -4.25
N ASN A 379 -10.15 19.25 -3.19
CA ASN A 379 -10.56 18.54 -1.97
C ASN A 379 -11.92 18.98 -1.44
N ARG A 380 -12.92 19.03 -2.32
CA ARG A 380 -14.31 19.34 -1.92
C ARG A 380 -14.84 18.40 -0.84
N HIS A 381 -14.39 17.14 -0.86
CA HIS A 381 -14.82 16.08 0.05
C HIS A 381 -13.65 15.58 0.92
N PRO A 382 -13.24 16.29 1.97
CA PRO A 382 -11.99 16.02 2.68
C PRO A 382 -11.93 14.67 3.42
N LYS A 383 -13.05 13.99 3.65
CA LYS A 383 -13.10 12.71 4.38
C LYS A 383 -13.49 11.51 3.50
N ASP A 384 -13.60 11.70 2.19
CA ASP A 384 -14.02 10.66 1.23
C ASP A 384 -13.16 9.38 1.28
N VAL A 385 -11.89 9.45 0.88
CA VAL A 385 -10.94 8.35 0.83
C VAL A 385 -10.69 7.80 2.23
N ARG A 386 -10.66 8.67 3.24
CA ARG A 386 -10.60 8.25 4.65
C ARG A 386 -11.73 7.28 4.99
N ASN A 387 -12.96 7.70 4.75
CA ASN A 387 -14.15 6.94 5.09
C ASN A 387 -14.23 5.63 4.31
N LEU A 388 -13.81 5.62 3.04
CA LEU A 388 -13.71 4.41 2.24
C LEU A 388 -12.67 3.43 2.82
N VAL A 389 -11.44 3.88 3.08
CA VAL A 389 -10.36 3.01 3.59
C VAL A 389 -10.63 2.54 5.02
N GLU A 390 -11.22 3.39 5.87
CA GLU A 390 -11.68 2.99 7.20
C GLU A 390 -12.78 1.92 7.09
N HIS A 391 -13.72 2.03 6.14
CA HIS A 391 -14.72 1.00 5.89
C HIS A 391 -14.08 -0.32 5.43
N ILE A 392 -13.17 -0.28 4.46
CA ILE A 392 -12.47 -1.48 3.95
C ILE A 392 -11.72 -2.19 5.10
N SER A 393 -11.08 -1.45 6.00
CA SER A 393 -10.38 -2.02 7.18
C SER A 393 -11.29 -2.79 8.15
N THR A 394 -12.62 -2.60 8.06
CA THR A 394 -13.60 -3.36 8.85
C THR A 394 -14.00 -4.69 8.20
N LEU A 395 -13.70 -4.89 6.90
CA LEU A 395 -14.13 -6.06 6.15
C LEU A 395 -13.31 -7.31 6.51
N PRO A 396 -13.93 -8.51 6.61
CA PRO A 396 -13.23 -9.71 7.08
C PRO A 396 -12.08 -10.20 6.18
N LYS A 397 -12.18 -10.00 4.86
CA LYS A 397 -11.20 -10.49 3.87
C LYS A 397 -9.99 -9.57 3.69
N TRP A 398 -9.93 -8.46 4.43
CA TRP A 398 -8.95 -7.41 4.24
C TRP A 398 -7.97 -7.33 5.42
N PRO A 399 -6.73 -6.83 5.20
CA PRO A 399 -5.82 -6.52 6.29
C PRO A 399 -6.50 -5.62 7.34
N LYS A 400 -6.21 -5.89 8.62
CA LYS A 400 -6.91 -5.24 9.75
C LYS A 400 -6.70 -3.72 9.83
N LEU A 401 -5.63 -3.22 9.23
CA LEU A 401 -5.28 -1.81 9.26
C LEU A 401 -4.74 -1.40 7.88
N LEU A 402 -5.50 -0.57 7.20
CA LEU A 402 -5.13 0.07 5.95
C LEU A 402 -5.08 1.58 6.17
N THR A 403 -4.26 2.27 5.39
CA THR A 403 -4.19 3.73 5.42
C THR A 403 -4.39 4.33 4.03
N TRP A 404 -4.57 5.63 4.02
CA TRP A 404 -4.58 6.47 2.84
C TRP A 404 -3.65 7.66 3.12
N GLN A 405 -3.32 8.41 2.09
CA GLN A 405 -2.64 9.68 2.27
C GLN A 405 -3.00 10.67 1.17
N THR A 406 -2.67 11.93 1.41
CA THR A 406 -2.65 12.96 0.38
C THR A 406 -1.30 12.92 -0.34
N LEU A 407 -1.32 13.00 -1.66
CA LEU A 407 -0.13 13.08 -2.50
C LEU A 407 -0.14 14.43 -3.21
N ASP A 408 0.86 15.25 -2.92
CA ASP A 408 1.12 16.48 -3.66
C ASP A 408 1.74 16.13 -5.02
N PHE A 409 0.92 16.17 -6.07
CA PHE A 409 1.32 15.66 -7.39
C PHE A 409 2.31 16.61 -8.08
N ASP A 410 2.18 17.94 -7.93
CA ASP A 410 3.19 18.85 -8.52
C ASP A 410 4.56 18.67 -7.86
N LYS A 411 4.61 18.33 -6.55
CA LYS A 411 5.90 18.00 -5.90
C LYS A 411 6.50 16.71 -6.47
N ALA A 412 5.69 15.68 -6.69
CA ALA A 412 6.15 14.43 -7.30
C ALA A 412 6.67 14.66 -8.74
N VAL A 413 5.99 15.52 -9.51
CA VAL A 413 6.40 15.94 -10.86
C VAL A 413 7.68 16.77 -10.84
N ALA A 414 7.78 17.75 -9.94
CA ALA A 414 8.98 18.57 -9.79
C ALA A 414 10.23 17.73 -9.42
N ASN A 415 10.02 16.65 -8.65
CA ASN A 415 11.08 15.71 -8.26
C ASN A 415 11.32 14.61 -9.31
N GLN A 416 10.49 14.51 -10.37
CA GLN A 416 10.48 13.42 -11.35
C GLN A 416 10.51 12.03 -10.69
N ASN A 417 9.72 11.88 -9.62
CA ASN A 417 9.83 10.74 -8.73
C ASN A 417 8.54 9.91 -8.70
N VAL A 418 8.38 9.02 -9.67
CA VAL A 418 7.21 8.13 -9.74
C VAL A 418 7.11 7.18 -8.54
N GLN A 419 8.22 6.89 -7.83
CA GLN A 419 8.18 6.08 -6.60
C GLN A 419 7.34 6.73 -5.50
N GLU A 420 7.27 8.06 -5.45
CA GLU A 420 6.39 8.76 -4.50
C GLU A 420 4.91 8.48 -4.80
N VAL A 421 4.57 8.36 -6.09
CA VAL A 421 3.22 8.04 -6.56
C VAL A 421 2.90 6.56 -6.33
N LEU A 422 3.87 5.66 -6.59
CA LEU A 422 3.75 4.20 -6.45
C LEU A 422 3.70 3.70 -5.00
N GLN A 423 3.82 4.58 -4.00
CA GLN A 423 3.58 4.22 -2.60
C GLN A 423 2.15 3.74 -2.32
N ALA A 424 1.20 4.06 -3.20
CA ALA A 424 -0.14 3.51 -3.19
C ALA A 424 -0.49 2.94 -4.58
N PRO A 425 -1.19 1.79 -4.63
CA PRO A 425 -1.60 1.19 -5.90
C PRO A 425 -2.68 2.00 -6.62
N ILE A 426 -3.39 2.90 -5.91
CA ILE A 426 -4.47 3.70 -6.45
C ILE A 426 -4.17 5.19 -6.26
N LEU A 427 -4.24 5.95 -7.35
CA LEU A 427 -4.32 7.41 -7.36
C LEU A 427 -5.79 7.79 -7.54
N PHE A 428 -6.41 8.33 -6.48
CA PHE A 428 -7.80 8.78 -6.52
C PHE A 428 -7.89 10.26 -6.85
N VAL A 429 -8.77 10.58 -7.79
CA VAL A 429 -8.98 11.93 -8.31
C VAL A 429 -10.46 12.28 -8.25
N THR A 430 -10.76 13.40 -7.62
CA THR A 430 -12.03 14.11 -7.72
C THR A 430 -11.70 15.57 -7.96
N SER A 431 -12.37 16.21 -8.90
CA SER A 431 -12.18 17.61 -9.22
C SER A 431 -13.45 18.16 -9.86
N GLU A 432 -13.72 19.44 -9.59
CA GLU A 432 -14.78 20.18 -10.26
C GLU A 432 -14.31 20.79 -11.58
N ASN A 433 -13.00 21.03 -11.67
CA ASN A 433 -12.35 21.56 -12.86
C ASN A 433 -12.01 20.45 -13.84
N ASP A 434 -11.85 20.85 -15.09
CA ASP A 434 -11.27 20.01 -16.12
C ASP A 434 -9.88 19.50 -15.71
N LEU A 435 -9.76 18.18 -15.58
CA LEU A 435 -8.52 17.54 -15.13
C LEU A 435 -7.38 17.74 -16.13
N ASN A 436 -7.68 17.81 -17.43
CA ASN A 436 -6.68 18.04 -18.46
C ASN A 436 -6.07 19.44 -18.34
N ASP A 437 -6.87 20.44 -18.02
CA ASP A 437 -6.42 21.83 -17.91
C ASP A 437 -5.53 22.06 -16.68
N LEU A 438 -5.62 21.16 -15.69
CA LEU A 438 -4.74 21.15 -14.52
C LEU A 438 -3.39 20.46 -14.76
N MET A 439 -3.20 19.77 -15.89
CA MET A 439 -2.02 18.93 -16.14
C MET A 439 -1.15 19.43 -17.30
N THR A 440 0.10 19.80 -16.97
CA THR A 440 1.15 20.02 -17.98
C THR A 440 1.63 18.69 -18.58
N ASP A 441 2.46 18.72 -19.63
CA ASP A 441 2.98 17.50 -20.24
C ASP A 441 3.82 16.66 -19.27
N GLN A 442 4.59 17.31 -18.39
CA GLN A 442 5.34 16.61 -17.32
C GLN A 442 4.42 15.85 -16.35
N HIS A 443 3.22 16.39 -16.07
CA HIS A 443 2.23 15.68 -15.26
C HIS A 443 1.71 14.44 -15.98
N VAL A 444 1.43 14.56 -17.28
CA VAL A 444 0.97 13.45 -18.12
C VAL A 444 2.04 12.37 -18.23
N ASP A 445 3.31 12.75 -18.39
CA ASP A 445 4.43 11.81 -18.49
C ASP A 445 4.61 11.01 -17.19
N LEU A 446 4.61 11.68 -16.03
CA LEU A 446 4.70 10.99 -14.73
C LEU A 446 3.48 10.09 -14.48
N LEU A 447 2.27 10.54 -14.87
CA LEU A 447 1.06 9.73 -14.76
C LEU A 447 1.13 8.50 -15.68
N ARG A 448 1.65 8.64 -16.90
CA ARG A 448 1.86 7.53 -17.84
C ARG A 448 2.86 6.53 -17.25
N GLU A 449 3.96 7.01 -16.69
CA GLU A 449 4.96 6.18 -16.00
C GLU A 449 4.35 5.42 -14.81
N TYR A 450 3.54 6.09 -13.99
CA TYR A 450 2.81 5.48 -12.88
C TYR A 450 1.89 4.34 -13.36
N LEU A 451 1.10 4.58 -14.41
CA LEU A 451 0.18 3.57 -14.96
C LEU A 451 0.92 2.39 -15.58
N ILE A 452 2.02 2.63 -16.30
CA ILE A 452 2.86 1.56 -16.88
C ILE A 452 3.51 0.69 -15.80
N ASN A 453 3.88 1.29 -14.67
CA ASN A 453 4.49 0.58 -13.53
C ASN A 453 3.46 -0.12 -12.61
N GLY A 454 2.20 -0.25 -13.04
CA GLY A 454 1.16 -1.00 -12.33
C GLY A 454 0.24 -0.14 -11.45
N GLY A 455 0.45 1.18 -11.43
CA GLY A 455 -0.46 2.12 -10.78
C GLY A 455 -1.86 2.11 -11.40
N PHE A 456 -2.85 2.60 -10.66
CA PHE A 456 -4.23 2.65 -11.09
C PHE A 456 -4.84 4.02 -10.84
N LEU A 457 -5.50 4.59 -11.85
CA LEU A 457 -6.17 5.87 -11.74
C LEU A 457 -7.67 5.64 -11.49
N PHE A 458 -8.15 5.99 -10.29
CA PHE A 458 -9.57 5.98 -9.98
C PHE A 458 -10.12 7.40 -9.99
N VAL A 459 -10.96 7.69 -10.97
CA VAL A 459 -11.54 9.01 -11.15
C VAL A 459 -13.02 8.96 -10.77
N ALA A 460 -13.46 9.87 -9.91
CA ALA A 460 -14.88 10.14 -9.70
C ALA A 460 -15.17 11.58 -10.12
N ARG A 461 -16.31 11.80 -10.75
CA ARG A 461 -16.75 13.15 -11.08
C ARG A 461 -16.95 13.95 -9.78
N GLY A 462 -16.25 15.08 -9.64
CA GLY A 462 -16.52 16.02 -8.57
C GLY A 462 -17.64 16.96 -8.99
N CYS A 463 -18.73 17.01 -8.22
CA CYS A 463 -19.84 17.93 -8.46
C CYS A 463 -20.53 17.82 -9.83
N GLU A 464 -21.45 18.75 -10.14
CA GLU A 464 -22.20 18.80 -11.40
C GLU A 464 -21.39 19.33 -12.60
N SER A 465 -20.10 19.02 -12.68
CA SER A 465 -19.24 19.47 -13.77
C SER A 465 -19.48 18.65 -15.04
N LYS A 466 -20.18 19.23 -16.02
CA LYS A 466 -20.46 18.58 -17.32
C LYS A 466 -19.20 18.43 -18.20
N SER A 467 -18.25 19.35 -18.08
CA SER A 467 -17.00 19.33 -18.85
C SER A 467 -15.95 18.37 -18.30
N PHE A 468 -16.14 17.84 -17.09
CA PHE A 468 -15.15 16.98 -16.43
C PHE A 468 -14.85 15.70 -17.22
N GLU A 469 -15.89 15.02 -17.72
CA GLU A 469 -15.70 13.80 -18.53
C GLU A 469 -15.00 14.11 -19.86
N GLU A 470 -15.33 15.23 -20.50
CA GLU A 470 -14.66 15.66 -21.74
C GLU A 470 -13.18 15.94 -21.50
N GLY A 471 -12.85 16.58 -20.37
CA GLY A 471 -11.49 16.78 -19.90
C GLY A 471 -10.73 15.47 -19.68
N LEU A 472 -11.37 14.50 -19.01
CA LEU A 472 -10.80 13.18 -18.82
C LEU A 472 -10.54 12.46 -20.15
N ARG A 473 -11.46 12.54 -21.12
CA ARG A 473 -11.27 11.97 -22.47
C ARG A 473 -10.06 12.59 -23.18
N ARG A 474 -9.88 13.92 -23.09
CA ARG A 474 -8.69 14.60 -23.62
C ARG A 474 -7.40 14.16 -22.93
N LEU A 475 -7.43 13.99 -21.60
CA LEU A 475 -6.29 13.47 -20.86
C LEU A 475 -5.93 12.04 -21.32
N VAL A 476 -6.93 11.17 -21.51
CA VAL A 476 -6.71 9.80 -22.04
C VAL A 476 -6.08 9.83 -23.42
N GLN A 477 -6.51 10.72 -24.31
CA GLN A 477 -5.88 10.92 -25.63
C GLN A 477 -4.41 11.38 -25.53
N ARG A 478 -4.08 12.23 -24.55
CA ARG A 478 -2.67 12.63 -24.28
C ARG A 478 -1.84 11.50 -23.69
N LEU A 479 -2.45 10.65 -22.85
CA LEU A 479 -1.79 9.47 -22.30
C LEU A 479 -1.50 8.43 -23.39
N TYR A 480 -2.44 8.23 -24.32
CA TYR A 480 -2.39 7.20 -25.38
C TYR A 480 -2.70 7.79 -26.78
N PRO A 481 -1.74 8.49 -27.41
CA PRO A 481 -1.96 9.21 -28.66
C PRO A 481 -2.25 8.31 -29.87
N ASP A 482 -1.87 7.02 -29.81
CA ASP A 482 -2.09 6.05 -30.90
C ASP A 482 -3.57 5.67 -31.08
N GLY A 483 -4.45 6.12 -30.17
CA GLY A 483 -5.90 5.90 -30.24
C GLY A 483 -6.36 4.48 -29.94
N LEU A 484 -5.44 3.60 -29.51
CA LEU A 484 -5.72 2.21 -29.16
C LEU A 484 -6.48 2.07 -27.82
N ASN A 485 -6.44 3.11 -26.98
CA ASN A 485 -6.98 3.10 -25.64
C ASN A 485 -7.88 4.33 -25.48
N ASP A 486 -9.19 4.11 -25.31
CA ASP A 486 -10.18 5.18 -25.11
C ASP A 486 -11.04 4.86 -23.88
N LEU A 487 -11.67 5.89 -23.31
CA LEU A 487 -12.56 5.77 -22.17
C LEU A 487 -13.91 5.20 -22.63
N MET A 488 -14.16 3.93 -22.34
CA MET A 488 -15.37 3.22 -22.77
C MET A 488 -16.18 2.69 -21.59
N PRO A 489 -17.51 2.51 -21.74
CA PRO A 489 -18.30 1.76 -20.76
C PRO A 489 -17.69 0.38 -20.50
N LEU A 490 -17.54 0.00 -19.23
CA LEU A 490 -17.07 -1.33 -18.89
C LEU A 490 -18.12 -2.37 -19.29
N ALA A 491 -17.66 -3.48 -19.87
CA ALA A 491 -18.53 -4.61 -20.20
C ALA A 491 -19.28 -5.12 -18.95
N GLU A 492 -20.50 -5.61 -19.10
CA GLU A 492 -21.31 -6.14 -17.99
C GLU A 492 -20.61 -7.30 -17.25
N THR A 493 -19.77 -8.04 -17.96
CA THR A 493 -18.97 -9.15 -17.42
C THR A 493 -17.68 -8.69 -16.74
N HIS A 494 -17.39 -7.39 -16.70
CA HIS A 494 -16.15 -6.85 -16.17
C HIS A 494 -15.99 -7.25 -14.68
N PRO A 495 -14.81 -7.77 -14.27
CA PRO A 495 -14.58 -8.29 -12.92
C PRO A 495 -14.86 -7.30 -11.79
N VAL A 496 -14.76 -5.99 -12.05
CA VAL A 496 -15.06 -4.96 -11.06
C VAL A 496 -16.47 -5.09 -10.49
N TYR A 497 -17.46 -5.55 -11.26
CA TYR A 497 -18.85 -5.67 -10.78
C TYR A 497 -19.07 -6.83 -9.81
N ARG A 498 -18.05 -7.66 -9.58
CA ARG A 498 -18.11 -8.84 -8.71
C ARG A 498 -16.86 -9.04 -7.85
N SER A 499 -16.01 -8.03 -7.72
CA SER A 499 -14.72 -8.19 -7.02
C SER A 499 -14.86 -8.39 -5.50
N GLU A 500 -15.82 -7.73 -4.85
CA GLU A 500 -16.18 -7.98 -3.43
C GLU A 500 -17.69 -8.19 -3.26
N TYR A 501 -18.47 -7.29 -3.83
CA TYR A 501 -19.94 -7.30 -3.88
C TYR A 501 -20.41 -7.57 -5.30
N LEU A 502 -21.59 -8.17 -5.45
CA LEU A 502 -22.29 -8.21 -6.73
C LEU A 502 -22.95 -6.85 -6.97
N LEU A 503 -22.56 -6.19 -8.05
CA LEU A 503 -23.09 -4.91 -8.51
C LEU A 503 -23.80 -5.14 -9.85
N ASP A 504 -24.95 -4.50 -10.01
CA ASP A 504 -25.69 -4.50 -11.28
C ASP A 504 -25.06 -3.47 -12.24
N PRO A 505 -24.43 -3.89 -13.35
CA PRO A 505 -23.80 -2.98 -14.30
C PRO A 505 -24.79 -1.98 -14.93
N ALA A 506 -26.06 -2.36 -15.08
CA ALA A 506 -27.08 -1.46 -15.64
C ALA A 506 -27.34 -0.25 -14.75
N ASN A 507 -27.17 -0.44 -13.43
CA ASN A 507 -27.35 0.61 -12.45
C ASN A 507 -26.04 1.26 -12.02
N VAL A 508 -24.86 0.74 -12.40
CA VAL A 508 -23.55 1.25 -11.97
C VAL A 508 -22.70 1.53 -13.22
N PRO A 509 -22.87 2.70 -13.88
CA PRO A 509 -22.28 2.97 -15.18
C PRO A 509 -20.79 3.35 -15.07
N LEU A 510 -19.92 2.38 -14.80
CA LEU A 510 -18.48 2.62 -14.80
C LEU A 510 -17.94 2.63 -16.23
N GLN A 511 -17.00 3.53 -16.47
CA GLN A 511 -16.19 3.56 -17.69
C GLN A 511 -14.75 3.21 -17.33
N GLY A 512 -13.95 2.76 -18.28
CA GLY A 512 -12.54 2.52 -18.06
C GLY A 512 -11.69 2.57 -19.31
N VAL A 513 -10.38 2.54 -19.08
CA VAL A 513 -9.34 2.48 -20.11
C VAL A 513 -8.48 1.26 -19.84
N ASP A 514 -8.44 0.36 -20.81
CA ASP A 514 -7.55 -0.80 -20.77
C ASP A 514 -6.12 -0.37 -21.11
N VAL A 515 -5.15 -0.89 -20.38
CA VAL A 515 -3.71 -0.69 -20.60
C VAL A 515 -3.07 -2.07 -20.44
N GLY A 516 -2.63 -2.64 -21.56
CA GLY A 516 -2.17 -4.03 -21.57
C GLY A 516 -3.30 -5.02 -21.23
N CYS A 517 -3.06 -5.87 -20.23
CA CYS A 517 -4.00 -6.91 -19.77
C CYS A 517 -5.01 -6.49 -18.71
N ARG A 518 -5.09 -5.20 -18.39
CA ARG A 518 -5.96 -4.72 -17.32
C ARG A 518 -6.63 -3.40 -17.67
N THR A 519 -7.75 -3.14 -17.02
CA THR A 519 -8.30 -1.79 -16.93
C THR A 519 -7.44 -1.03 -15.92
N ALA A 520 -6.70 -0.01 -16.36
CA ALA A 520 -5.80 0.76 -15.50
C ALA A 520 -6.39 2.10 -15.05
N ILE A 521 -7.45 2.54 -15.71
CA ILE A 521 -8.22 3.73 -15.35
C ILE A 521 -9.68 3.31 -15.21
N ILE A 522 -10.32 3.63 -14.09
CA ILE A 522 -11.78 3.55 -13.95
C ILE A 522 -12.32 4.93 -13.62
N TYR A 523 -13.38 5.30 -14.32
CA TYR A 523 -14.14 6.51 -14.11
C TYR A 523 -15.55 6.19 -13.64
N SER A 524 -15.99 6.87 -12.57
CA SER A 524 -17.39 6.91 -12.16
C SER A 524 -18.01 8.27 -12.51
N PRO A 525 -19.11 8.30 -13.28
CA PRO A 525 -19.88 9.52 -13.52
C PRO A 525 -20.70 9.95 -12.29
N GLU A 526 -20.77 9.13 -11.25
CA GLU A 526 -21.33 9.51 -9.96
C GLU A 526 -20.28 10.18 -9.08
N ASP A 527 -20.70 11.12 -8.25
CA ASP A 527 -19.84 11.74 -7.24
C ASP A 527 -19.70 10.82 -6.03
N LEU A 528 -18.90 9.75 -6.22
CA LEU A 528 -18.62 8.77 -5.18
C LEU A 528 -17.91 9.42 -3.98
N GLY A 529 -17.05 10.42 -4.23
CA GLY A 529 -16.33 11.15 -3.20
C GLY A 529 -17.28 11.84 -2.21
N CYS A 530 -18.29 12.55 -2.71
CA CYS A 530 -19.35 13.14 -1.90
C CYS A 530 -20.05 12.12 -0.99
N LEU A 531 -20.47 10.99 -1.55
CA LEU A 531 -21.21 9.98 -0.80
C LEU A 531 -20.33 9.28 0.24
N TRP A 532 -19.05 9.00 -0.09
CA TRP A 532 -18.10 8.48 0.90
C TRP A 532 -17.84 9.47 2.01
N ASP A 533 -17.72 10.76 1.70
CA ASP A 533 -17.54 11.80 2.70
C ASP A 533 -18.73 11.85 3.66
N LYS A 534 -19.97 11.69 3.20
CA LYS A 534 -21.17 11.66 4.06
C LYS A 534 -21.26 10.45 5.00
N ARG A 535 -20.46 9.40 4.78
CA ARG A 535 -20.40 8.24 5.66
C ARG A 535 -20.09 8.67 7.09
N MET A 536 -20.87 8.14 8.03
CA MET A 536 -20.62 8.23 9.46
C MET A 536 -20.46 6.81 10.03
N VAL A 537 -19.71 6.68 11.13
CA VAL A 537 -19.60 5.40 11.84
C VAL A 537 -20.95 4.99 12.42
N VAL A 538 -21.69 5.98 12.94
CA VAL A 538 -23.07 5.85 13.42
C VAL A 538 -23.90 6.90 12.69
N ASP A 539 -24.89 6.44 11.92
CA ASP A 539 -25.81 7.34 11.22
C ASP A 539 -26.69 8.11 12.22
N PRO A 540 -26.97 9.39 11.97
CA PRO A 540 -27.92 10.13 12.77
C PRO A 540 -29.34 9.54 12.58
N PRO A 541 -30.17 9.48 13.65
CA PRO A 541 -31.51 8.91 13.57
C PRO A 541 -32.39 9.48 12.45
N GLU A 542 -32.25 10.78 12.19
CA GLU A 542 -33.01 11.57 11.23
C GLU A 542 -32.55 11.43 9.77
N ARG A 543 -31.41 10.77 9.51
CA ARG A 543 -30.90 10.60 8.13
C ARG A 543 -31.87 9.80 7.28
N LYS A 544 -32.26 10.37 6.14
CA LYS A 544 -33.18 9.76 5.17
C LYS A 544 -32.63 8.44 4.61
N GLN A 545 -33.53 7.49 4.35
CA GLN A 545 -33.18 6.10 3.99
C GLN A 545 -32.58 5.98 2.58
N ASP A 546 -33.00 6.84 1.65
CA ASP A 546 -32.44 7.00 0.31
C ASP A 546 -30.94 7.37 0.37
N ILE A 547 -30.56 8.31 1.24
CA ILE A 547 -29.16 8.70 1.47
C ILE A 547 -28.35 7.56 2.07
N LYS A 548 -28.89 6.84 3.06
CA LYS A 548 -28.22 5.65 3.62
C LYS A 548 -27.95 4.61 2.52
N THR A 549 -28.93 4.41 1.64
CA THR A 549 -28.83 3.47 0.52
C THR A 549 -27.79 3.93 -0.51
N ALA A 550 -27.77 5.22 -0.85
CA ALA A 550 -26.79 5.81 -1.76
C ALA A 550 -25.35 5.72 -1.20
N ILE A 551 -25.15 6.04 0.08
CA ILE A 551 -23.85 5.90 0.76
C ILE A 551 -23.41 4.43 0.72
N ALA A 552 -24.28 3.49 1.12
CA ALA A 552 -23.95 2.06 1.10
C ALA A 552 -23.60 1.56 -0.32
N ARG A 553 -24.35 1.98 -1.35
CA ARG A 553 -24.07 1.65 -2.75
C ARG A 553 -22.71 2.22 -3.19
N SER A 554 -22.44 3.49 -2.91
CA SER A 554 -21.16 4.13 -3.27
C SER A 554 -19.96 3.45 -2.60
N LEU A 555 -20.08 3.04 -1.34
CA LEU A 555 -19.04 2.30 -0.63
C LEU A 555 -18.79 0.95 -1.29
N ARG A 556 -19.84 0.21 -1.68
CA ARG A 556 -19.69 -1.06 -2.39
C ARG A 556 -18.98 -0.89 -3.74
N ILE A 557 -19.28 0.18 -4.48
CA ILE A 557 -18.58 0.52 -5.74
C ILE A 557 -17.08 0.76 -5.45
N GLY A 558 -16.77 1.62 -4.48
CA GLY A 558 -15.38 1.91 -4.09
C GLY A 558 -14.63 0.66 -3.65
N VAL A 559 -15.23 -0.17 -2.79
CA VAL A 559 -14.65 -1.44 -2.31
C VAL A 559 -14.38 -2.40 -3.48
N ASN A 560 -15.30 -2.51 -4.44
CA ASN A 560 -15.11 -3.36 -5.62
C ASN A 560 -13.96 -2.89 -6.51
N VAL A 561 -13.84 -1.57 -6.74
CA VAL A 561 -12.71 -1.00 -7.48
C VAL A 561 -11.40 -1.30 -6.75
N VAL A 562 -11.33 -1.06 -5.44
CA VAL A 562 -10.13 -1.35 -4.65
C VAL A 562 -9.81 -2.85 -4.67
N ALA A 563 -10.80 -3.72 -4.53
CA ALA A 563 -10.64 -5.18 -4.59
C ALA A 563 -10.12 -5.65 -5.95
N TYR A 564 -10.64 -5.07 -7.05
CA TYR A 564 -10.20 -5.36 -8.40
C TYR A 564 -8.71 -5.05 -8.59
N VAL A 565 -8.29 -3.88 -8.12
CA VAL A 565 -6.91 -3.38 -8.29
C VAL A 565 -5.92 -4.16 -7.44
N THR A 566 -6.24 -4.37 -6.15
CA THR A 566 -5.25 -4.88 -5.20
C THR A 566 -5.37 -6.37 -4.95
N GLY A 567 -6.41 -7.04 -5.45
CA GLY A 567 -6.65 -8.45 -5.11
C GLY A 567 -6.90 -8.70 -3.62
N ARG A 568 -7.17 -7.66 -2.82
CA ARG A 568 -7.17 -7.67 -1.34
C ARG A 568 -5.77 -7.85 -0.71
N GLU A 569 -4.72 -7.77 -1.51
CA GLU A 569 -3.31 -7.94 -1.11
C GLU A 569 -2.52 -6.66 -1.43
N PRO A 570 -2.65 -5.62 -0.60
CA PRO A 570 -1.98 -4.35 -0.88
C PRO A 570 -0.47 -4.41 -0.67
N PRO A 571 0.31 -3.60 -1.41
CA PRO A 571 1.76 -3.58 -1.30
C PRO A 571 2.24 -3.05 0.07
N ASN A 572 3.42 -3.48 0.52
CA ASN A 572 3.98 -2.93 1.76
C ASN A 572 4.52 -1.50 1.55
N LYS A 573 4.35 -0.63 2.54
CA LYS A 573 4.67 0.80 2.47
C LYS A 573 6.15 1.15 2.24
N LEU A 574 7.06 0.22 2.57
CA LEU A 574 8.52 0.41 2.44
C LEU A 574 9.13 -0.51 1.37
N ASP A 575 8.32 -1.24 0.61
CA ASP A 575 8.84 -1.99 -0.52
C ASP A 575 9.18 -1.00 -1.63
N GLU A 576 10.42 -1.01 -2.10
CA GLU A 576 10.78 -0.30 -3.31
C GLU A 576 10.20 -1.05 -4.49
N GLN A 577 9.36 -0.36 -5.27
CA GLN A 577 8.96 -0.91 -6.55
C GLN A 577 10.13 -0.71 -7.51
N GLN A 578 10.71 -1.80 -8.01
CA GLN A 578 11.72 -1.69 -9.06
C GLN A 578 11.11 -0.96 -10.24
N LEU A 579 11.56 0.28 -10.47
CA LEU A 579 11.13 1.06 -11.60
C LEU A 579 11.67 0.44 -12.88
N VAL A 580 10.79 0.37 -13.87
CA VAL A 580 11.21 0.19 -15.24
C VAL A 580 11.59 1.56 -15.79
N SER A 581 12.89 1.88 -15.80
CA SER A 581 13.44 3.01 -16.55
C SER A 581 13.18 2.81 -18.05
N THR A 582 12.78 3.87 -18.77
CA THR A 582 12.70 3.83 -20.24
C THR A 582 14.05 4.10 -20.91
N GLU A 583 15.07 4.54 -20.17
CA GLU A 583 16.30 5.15 -20.71
C GLU A 583 17.59 4.31 -20.60
N ASP A 584 17.57 3.12 -20.00
CA ASP A 584 18.78 2.29 -19.92
C ASP A 584 19.05 1.53 -21.24
N ASP A 585 19.60 2.25 -22.23
CA ASP A 585 20.21 1.71 -23.44
C ASP A 585 21.61 1.15 -23.11
N THR A 586 21.67 -0.05 -22.55
CA THR A 586 22.92 -0.85 -22.54
C THR A 586 22.88 -1.88 -23.67
N ASP A 587 22.77 -1.41 -24.90
CA ASP A 587 22.43 -2.24 -26.07
C ASP A 587 23.66 -2.81 -26.82
N THR A 588 24.87 -2.77 -26.24
CA THR A 588 26.11 -3.03 -27.02
C THR A 588 27.15 -3.95 -26.39
N LEU A 589 26.82 -4.78 -25.40
CA LEU A 589 27.78 -5.77 -24.86
C LEU A 589 27.52 -7.18 -25.41
N ARG A 590 28.44 -7.68 -26.25
CA ARG A 590 28.48 -9.10 -26.65
C ARG A 590 28.72 -9.97 -25.40
N GLY A 591 27.86 -10.97 -25.19
CA GLY A 591 27.95 -11.91 -24.05
C GLY A 591 26.83 -11.77 -23.01
N ILE A 592 25.83 -10.93 -23.26
CA ILE A 592 24.67 -10.69 -22.39
C ILE A 592 23.47 -11.53 -22.84
N LEU A 593 22.77 -12.18 -21.90
CA LEU A 593 21.52 -12.88 -22.18
C LEU A 593 20.44 -11.91 -22.67
N SER A 594 19.89 -12.17 -23.85
CA SER A 594 18.84 -11.34 -24.46
C SER A 594 17.64 -12.22 -24.85
N ILE A 595 16.43 -11.78 -24.51
CA ILE A 595 15.17 -12.44 -24.87
C ILE A 595 14.46 -11.56 -25.90
N ALA A 596 14.06 -12.15 -27.02
CA ALA A 596 13.29 -11.44 -28.04
C ALA A 596 11.79 -11.72 -27.90
N LYS A 597 10.99 -10.66 -27.91
CA LYS A 597 9.53 -10.69 -27.87
C LYS A 597 8.99 -10.74 -29.30
N LEU A 598 8.33 -11.83 -29.65
CA LEU A 598 7.81 -12.08 -30.99
C LEU A 598 6.55 -11.26 -31.24
N ARG A 599 6.54 -10.45 -32.31
CA ARG A 599 5.35 -9.69 -32.73
C ARG A 599 4.37 -10.60 -33.46
N HIS A 600 3.08 -10.40 -33.21
CA HIS A 600 1.98 -11.04 -33.92
C HIS A 600 0.81 -10.05 -34.10
N SER A 601 -0.18 -10.40 -34.92
CA SER A 601 -1.32 -9.53 -35.27
C SER A 601 -2.32 -9.27 -34.14
N GLY A 602 -2.15 -9.93 -32.99
CA GLY A 602 -2.95 -9.73 -31.78
C GLY A 602 -2.35 -8.67 -30.87
N ASP A 603 -2.63 -8.77 -29.56
CA ASP A 603 -2.05 -7.92 -28.51
C ASP A 603 -0.70 -8.46 -28.03
N TRP A 604 0.29 -8.50 -28.93
CA TRP A 604 1.61 -9.08 -28.65
C TRP A 604 2.40 -8.37 -27.54
N ASP A 605 2.05 -7.12 -27.20
CA ASP A 605 2.69 -6.33 -26.15
C ASP A 605 1.83 -6.17 -24.88
N ALA A 606 0.93 -7.13 -24.60
CA ALA A 606 -0.08 -7.00 -23.52
C ALA A 606 0.52 -6.85 -22.10
N ALA A 607 1.63 -7.54 -21.80
CA ALA A 607 2.53 -7.29 -20.68
C ALA A 607 3.91 -6.79 -21.19
N PRO A 608 4.13 -5.48 -21.32
CA PRO A 608 5.34 -4.90 -21.92
C PRO A 608 6.60 -5.04 -21.06
N ASN A 609 6.45 -5.05 -19.74
CA ASN A 609 7.50 -5.09 -18.73
C ASN A 609 7.83 -6.50 -18.22
N ALA A 610 7.05 -7.51 -18.58
CA ALA A 610 7.23 -8.90 -18.10
C ALA A 610 8.67 -9.42 -18.30
N ILE A 611 9.22 -9.27 -19.52
CA ILE A 611 10.59 -9.72 -19.81
C ILE A 611 11.61 -8.90 -19.03
N LYS A 612 11.48 -7.58 -18.97
CA LYS A 612 12.42 -6.74 -18.21
C LYS A 612 12.45 -7.14 -16.73
N LYS A 613 11.28 -7.34 -16.10
CA LYS A 613 11.19 -7.80 -14.71
C LYS A 613 11.76 -9.20 -14.53
N LEU A 614 11.56 -10.10 -15.50
CA LEU A 614 12.17 -11.42 -15.50
C LEU A 614 13.70 -11.33 -15.54
N LEU A 615 14.27 -10.51 -16.42
CA LEU A 615 15.72 -10.35 -16.55
C LEU A 615 16.35 -9.73 -15.30
N LEU A 616 15.72 -8.71 -14.70
CA LEU A 616 16.13 -8.13 -13.41
C LEU A 616 16.06 -9.16 -12.27
N THR A 617 15.02 -9.98 -12.24
CA THR A 617 14.86 -11.04 -11.23
C THR A 617 15.90 -12.15 -11.40
N LEU A 618 16.23 -12.49 -12.65
CA LEU A 618 17.27 -13.46 -13.00
C LEU A 618 18.67 -12.98 -12.59
N GLU A 619 18.99 -11.71 -12.86
CA GLU A 619 20.23 -11.09 -12.41
C GLU A 619 20.35 -11.12 -10.88
N LYS A 620 19.28 -10.75 -10.17
CA LYS A 620 19.26 -10.76 -8.70
C LYS A 620 19.39 -12.17 -8.11
N SER A 621 18.77 -13.17 -8.73
CA SER A 621 18.68 -14.53 -8.18
C SER A 621 19.89 -15.40 -8.55
N PHE A 622 20.45 -15.21 -9.74
CA PHE A 622 21.48 -16.08 -10.31
C PHE A 622 22.74 -15.33 -10.78
N GLY A 623 22.79 -14.00 -10.69
CA GLY A 623 23.94 -13.20 -11.13
C GLY A 623 24.14 -13.20 -12.66
N VAL A 624 23.10 -13.52 -13.43
CA VAL A 624 23.15 -13.54 -14.90
C VAL A 624 23.12 -12.12 -15.43
N VAL A 625 24.17 -11.70 -16.15
CA VAL A 625 24.19 -10.41 -16.85
C VAL A 625 23.25 -10.49 -18.05
N ALA A 626 22.16 -9.72 -18.00
CA ALA A 626 21.12 -9.70 -19.01
C ALA A 626 20.86 -8.27 -19.52
N GLY A 627 20.35 -8.17 -20.76
CA GLY A 627 19.95 -6.88 -21.32
C GLY A 627 18.70 -6.42 -20.60
N THR A 628 18.59 -5.13 -20.26
CA THR A 628 17.43 -4.64 -19.51
C THR A 628 16.21 -4.36 -20.40
N GLN A 629 16.34 -4.43 -21.73
CA GLN A 629 15.26 -4.21 -22.68
C GLN A 629 15.02 -5.44 -23.58
N PRO A 630 13.75 -5.89 -23.73
CA PRO A 630 13.42 -6.96 -24.65
C PRO A 630 13.47 -6.49 -26.11
N TYR A 631 14.08 -7.31 -26.99
CA TYR A 631 14.08 -7.03 -28.43
C TYR A 631 12.71 -7.36 -29.03
N LYS A 632 12.02 -6.36 -29.57
CA LYS A 632 10.70 -6.53 -30.21
C LYS A 632 10.90 -6.92 -31.68
N ILE A 633 10.66 -8.19 -32.02
CA ILE A 633 11.04 -8.73 -33.34
C ILE A 633 9.83 -9.24 -34.15
N PRO A 634 9.65 -8.84 -35.42
CA PRO A 634 8.69 -9.48 -36.33
C PRO A 634 9.04 -10.96 -36.57
N ALA A 635 8.03 -11.82 -36.69
CA ALA A 635 8.25 -13.26 -36.89
C ALA A 635 8.94 -13.62 -38.22
N GLY A 636 8.91 -12.71 -39.21
CA GLY A 636 9.58 -12.87 -40.50
C GLY A 636 11.02 -12.35 -40.53
N ASP A 637 11.49 -11.74 -39.45
CA ASP A 637 12.82 -11.13 -39.39
C ASP A 637 13.90 -12.20 -39.14
N PRO A 638 14.96 -12.32 -39.97
CA PRO A 638 16.04 -13.27 -39.76
C PRO A 638 16.90 -12.96 -38.51
N GLU A 639 16.81 -11.77 -37.90
CA GLU A 639 17.55 -11.48 -36.67
C GLU A 639 17.13 -12.37 -35.49
N LEU A 640 15.99 -13.08 -35.60
CA LEU A 640 15.52 -13.99 -34.56
C LEU A 640 16.51 -15.12 -34.24
N TYR A 641 17.39 -15.49 -35.19
CA TYR A 641 18.41 -16.54 -35.01
C TYR A 641 19.52 -16.13 -34.04
N ARG A 642 19.59 -14.85 -33.64
CA ARG A 642 20.56 -14.35 -32.66
C ARG A 642 20.16 -14.62 -31.21
N PHE A 643 18.92 -15.02 -30.98
CA PHE A 643 18.35 -15.17 -29.63
C PHE A 643 18.17 -16.65 -29.29
N THR A 644 18.58 -17.06 -28.11
CA THR A 644 18.35 -18.45 -27.64
C THR A 644 16.88 -18.69 -27.26
N LEU A 645 16.16 -17.63 -26.88
CA LEU A 645 14.77 -17.67 -26.45
C LEU A 645 13.94 -16.59 -27.15
N LEU A 646 12.87 -17.03 -27.81
CA LEU A 646 11.75 -16.18 -28.20
C LEU A 646 10.64 -16.27 -27.15
N TYR A 647 10.02 -15.13 -26.85
CA TYR A 647 8.90 -15.03 -25.93
C TYR A 647 7.64 -14.49 -26.63
N MET A 648 6.48 -15.06 -26.33
CA MET A 648 5.20 -14.68 -26.94
C MET A 648 4.06 -14.76 -25.92
N HIS A 649 3.15 -13.78 -25.91
CA HIS A 649 1.94 -13.83 -25.08
C HIS A 649 0.86 -12.92 -25.66
N GLY A 650 -0.36 -13.05 -25.16
CA GLY A 650 -1.47 -12.18 -25.51
C GLY A 650 -2.80 -12.68 -24.96
N GLN A 651 -3.86 -11.92 -25.22
CA GLN A 651 -5.23 -12.24 -24.83
C GLN A 651 -6.16 -12.42 -26.04
N ARG A 652 -5.81 -11.82 -27.18
CA ARG A 652 -6.64 -11.79 -28.38
C ARG A 652 -6.23 -12.89 -29.34
N ASN A 653 -7.10 -13.15 -30.32
CA ASN A 653 -6.72 -13.99 -31.46
C ASN A 653 -5.52 -13.36 -32.16
N PHE A 654 -4.66 -14.21 -32.71
CA PHE A 654 -3.56 -13.79 -33.56
C PHE A 654 -3.36 -14.77 -34.71
N GLU A 655 -2.63 -14.32 -35.71
CA GLU A 655 -2.22 -15.10 -36.86
C GLU A 655 -0.78 -14.74 -37.24
N LEU A 656 -0.06 -15.73 -37.76
CA LEU A 656 1.20 -15.56 -38.47
C LEU A 656 1.01 -15.97 -39.93
N SER A 657 1.62 -15.22 -40.83
CA SER A 657 1.65 -15.55 -42.25
C SER A 657 2.41 -16.85 -42.50
N PRO A 658 2.19 -17.54 -43.64
CA PRO A 658 2.91 -18.77 -43.98
C PRO A 658 4.43 -18.61 -43.96
N ASP A 659 4.96 -17.42 -44.27
CA ASP A 659 6.39 -17.14 -44.33
C ASP A 659 6.97 -16.99 -42.91
N GLU A 660 6.26 -16.28 -42.04
CA GLU A 660 6.58 -16.16 -40.62
C GLU A 660 6.58 -17.53 -39.93
N ILE A 661 5.58 -18.37 -40.21
CA ILE A 661 5.52 -19.74 -39.67
C ILE A 661 6.75 -20.55 -40.09
N ARG A 662 7.15 -20.49 -41.36
CA ARG A 662 8.35 -21.20 -41.84
C ARG A 662 9.63 -20.69 -41.16
N ASN A 663 9.75 -19.38 -40.94
CA ASN A 663 10.90 -18.78 -40.31
C ASN A 663 11.04 -19.21 -38.83
N VAL A 664 9.95 -19.09 -38.06
CA VAL A 664 9.90 -19.52 -36.65
C VAL A 664 10.10 -21.04 -36.52
N ARG A 665 9.53 -21.84 -37.43
CA ARG A 665 9.77 -23.29 -37.46
C ARG A 665 11.26 -23.60 -37.60
N LYS A 666 11.92 -23.00 -38.59
CA LYS A 666 13.35 -23.19 -38.85
C LYS A 666 14.20 -22.76 -37.65
N TYR A 667 13.81 -21.71 -36.94
CA TYR A 667 14.44 -21.30 -35.69
C TYR A 667 14.41 -22.36 -34.60
N LEU A 668 13.23 -22.94 -34.37
CA LEU A 668 13.06 -24.00 -33.37
C LEU A 668 13.83 -25.26 -33.75
N GLU A 669 13.84 -25.63 -35.02
CA GLU A 669 14.64 -26.74 -35.54
C GLU A 669 16.15 -26.50 -35.44
N SER A 670 16.60 -25.23 -35.42
CA SER A 670 18.02 -24.83 -35.36
C SER A 670 18.57 -24.67 -33.93
N GLY A 671 17.83 -25.10 -32.90
CA GLY A 671 18.29 -24.99 -31.50
C GLY A 671 17.53 -23.98 -30.66
N GLY A 672 16.75 -23.09 -31.28
CA GLY A 672 15.98 -22.07 -30.58
C GLY A 672 14.87 -22.63 -29.67
N VAL A 673 14.42 -21.83 -28.72
CA VAL A 673 13.28 -22.13 -27.84
C VAL A 673 12.21 -21.04 -27.97
N LEU A 674 10.95 -21.44 -28.07
CA LEU A 674 9.79 -20.55 -27.94
C LEU A 674 9.13 -20.78 -26.59
N PHE A 675 9.10 -19.76 -25.76
CA PHE A 675 8.31 -19.72 -24.53
C PHE A 675 7.08 -18.85 -24.72
N ALA A 676 5.90 -19.38 -24.41
CA ALA A 676 4.67 -18.62 -24.55
C ALA A 676 3.70 -18.81 -23.39
N ASP A 677 2.89 -17.78 -23.11
CA ASP A 677 1.79 -17.89 -22.15
C ASP A 677 0.52 -17.16 -22.61
N ALA A 678 -0.64 -17.69 -22.20
CA ALA A 678 -1.93 -17.03 -22.39
C ALA A 678 -2.20 -16.06 -21.23
N CYS A 679 -2.22 -14.76 -21.53
CA CYS A 679 -2.45 -13.72 -20.53
C CYS A 679 -3.81 -13.93 -19.83
N CYS A 680 -3.81 -13.94 -18.51
CA CYS A 680 -4.97 -14.28 -17.67
C CYS A 680 -5.75 -15.55 -18.09
N GLY A 681 -5.09 -16.50 -18.76
CA GLY A 681 -5.71 -17.73 -19.26
C GLY A 681 -6.66 -17.51 -20.44
N ALA A 682 -6.40 -16.49 -21.27
CA ALA A 682 -7.28 -16.09 -22.37
C ALA A 682 -7.55 -17.23 -23.38
N PRO A 683 -8.82 -17.68 -23.51
CA PRO A 683 -9.15 -18.80 -24.40
C PRO A 683 -8.89 -18.51 -25.89
N LYS A 684 -8.97 -17.24 -26.29
CA LYS A 684 -8.74 -16.79 -27.67
C LYS A 684 -7.27 -16.96 -28.09
N PHE A 685 -6.36 -16.52 -27.23
CA PHE A 685 -4.92 -16.73 -27.45
C PHE A 685 -4.55 -18.21 -27.39
N ASP A 686 -5.08 -18.97 -26.42
CA ASP A 686 -4.83 -20.42 -26.32
C ASP A 686 -5.25 -21.16 -27.60
N ALA A 687 -6.42 -20.83 -28.16
CA ALA A 687 -6.88 -21.40 -29.42
C ALA A 687 -5.95 -21.05 -30.60
N SER A 688 -5.58 -19.77 -30.77
CA SER A 688 -4.64 -19.33 -31.82
C SER A 688 -3.26 -19.97 -31.67
N PHE A 689 -2.74 -20.12 -30.45
CA PHE A 689 -1.44 -20.75 -30.21
C PHE A 689 -1.46 -22.23 -30.56
N ARG A 690 -2.51 -22.97 -30.17
CA ARG A 690 -2.65 -24.39 -30.53
C ARG A 690 -2.79 -24.59 -32.05
N ASP A 691 -3.54 -23.74 -32.74
CA ASP A 691 -3.61 -23.76 -34.22
C ASP A 691 -2.23 -23.53 -34.85
N LEU A 692 -1.50 -22.51 -34.38
CA LEU A 692 -0.14 -22.23 -34.84
C LEU A 692 0.76 -23.45 -34.66
N MET A 693 0.74 -24.08 -33.48
CA MET A 693 1.56 -25.27 -33.19
C MET A 693 1.20 -26.45 -34.11
N GLN A 694 -0.10 -26.71 -34.33
CA GLN A 694 -0.56 -27.79 -35.22
C GLN A 694 -0.14 -27.56 -36.68
N ARG A 695 -0.18 -26.31 -37.15
CA ARG A 695 0.28 -25.94 -38.49
C ARG A 695 1.80 -26.02 -38.61
N MET A 696 2.51 -25.67 -37.54
CA MET A 696 3.97 -25.67 -37.52
C MET A 696 4.55 -27.07 -37.36
N PHE A 697 3.95 -27.95 -36.57
CA PHE A 697 4.42 -29.31 -36.29
C PHE A 697 3.25 -30.31 -36.26
N PRO A 698 2.72 -30.73 -37.43
CA PRO A 698 1.52 -31.57 -37.49
C PRO A 698 1.71 -32.96 -36.87
N ASP A 699 2.95 -33.45 -36.82
CA ASP A 699 3.31 -34.79 -36.31
C ASP A 699 3.83 -34.78 -34.86
N ALA A 700 3.95 -33.60 -34.22
CA ALA A 700 4.44 -33.46 -32.86
C ALA A 700 3.41 -32.71 -32.00
N PRO A 701 2.62 -33.42 -31.18
CA PRO A 701 1.56 -32.80 -30.40
C PRO A 701 2.13 -31.93 -29.28
N LEU A 702 1.42 -30.86 -28.95
CA LEU A 702 1.66 -30.07 -27.75
C LEU A 702 1.22 -30.90 -26.53
N GLU A 703 2.18 -31.42 -25.76
CA GLU A 703 1.94 -32.37 -24.67
C GLU A 703 2.39 -31.85 -23.30
N ARG A 704 1.88 -32.45 -22.22
CA ARG A 704 2.25 -32.04 -20.86
C ARG A 704 3.72 -32.38 -20.57
N ILE A 705 4.52 -31.38 -20.22
CA ILE A 705 5.88 -31.58 -19.72
C ILE A 705 5.81 -32.34 -18.36
N PRO A 706 6.46 -33.50 -18.23
CA PRO A 706 6.49 -34.28 -16.99
C PRO A 706 7.11 -33.49 -15.82
N VAL A 707 6.58 -33.65 -14.59
CA VAL A 707 7.05 -32.90 -13.41
C VAL A 707 8.47 -33.28 -12.99
N ASP A 708 8.92 -34.48 -13.36
CA ASP A 708 10.26 -35.00 -13.14
C ASP A 708 11.27 -34.57 -14.22
N HIS A 709 10.83 -33.82 -15.23
CA HIS A 709 11.72 -33.25 -16.25
C HIS A 709 12.69 -32.23 -15.63
N GLU A 710 13.93 -32.16 -16.15
CA GLU A 710 14.99 -31.30 -15.60
C GLU A 710 14.59 -29.82 -15.48
N LEU A 711 13.72 -29.34 -16.38
CA LEU A 711 13.15 -27.99 -16.39
C LEU A 711 12.48 -27.59 -15.06
N PHE A 712 11.97 -28.55 -14.28
CA PHE A 712 11.35 -28.30 -12.98
C PHE A 712 12.28 -28.59 -11.79
N SER A 713 13.53 -28.94 -12.05
CA SER A 713 14.47 -29.37 -11.01
C SER A 713 15.38 -28.23 -10.54
N GLN A 714 15.92 -28.39 -9.33
CA GLN A 714 16.93 -27.50 -8.78
C GLN A 714 18.26 -27.52 -9.57
N ALA A 715 18.47 -28.51 -10.45
CA ALA A 715 19.66 -28.57 -11.31
C ALA A 715 19.67 -27.46 -12.37
N ILE A 716 18.48 -27.00 -12.81
CA ILE A 716 18.33 -25.89 -13.74
C ILE A 716 18.23 -24.56 -12.98
N GLY A 717 17.41 -24.51 -11.94
CA GLY A 717 17.22 -23.29 -11.14
C GLY A 717 16.48 -23.56 -9.84
N HIS A 718 15.16 -23.36 -9.86
CA HIS A 718 14.29 -23.63 -8.73
C HIS A 718 13.70 -25.04 -8.79
N ASN A 719 13.50 -25.67 -7.62
CA ASN A 719 12.64 -26.84 -7.52
C ASN A 719 11.16 -26.41 -7.68
N LEU A 720 10.48 -26.95 -8.68
CA LEU A 720 9.11 -26.65 -9.07
C LEU A 720 8.19 -27.87 -8.97
N GLU A 721 8.38 -28.72 -7.96
CA GLU A 721 7.43 -29.82 -7.64
C GLU A 721 6.02 -29.30 -7.31
N SER A 722 5.93 -28.13 -6.67
CA SER A 722 4.67 -27.50 -6.27
C SER A 722 4.72 -26.00 -6.53
N VAL A 723 3.68 -25.50 -7.19
CA VAL A 723 3.46 -24.08 -7.47
C VAL A 723 2.02 -23.70 -7.16
N LYS A 724 1.81 -22.44 -6.81
CA LYS A 724 0.48 -21.86 -6.60
C LYS A 724 -0.04 -21.27 -7.89
N ARG A 725 -1.28 -21.61 -8.23
CA ARG A 725 -2.02 -20.98 -9.32
C ARG A 725 -3.43 -20.61 -8.89
N ARG A 726 -3.92 -19.48 -9.37
CA ARG A 726 -5.34 -19.14 -9.35
C ARG A 726 -6.05 -19.98 -10.39
N ALA A 727 -7.05 -20.73 -9.94
CA ALA A 727 -7.96 -21.46 -10.80
C ALA A 727 -9.29 -20.68 -10.91
N PRO A 728 -10.05 -20.85 -12.01
CA PRO A 728 -11.42 -20.38 -12.03
C PRO A 728 -12.17 -21.02 -10.85
N SER A 729 -12.85 -20.20 -10.05
CA SER A 729 -13.88 -20.71 -9.17
C SER A 729 -14.95 -21.35 -10.06
N ASN A 730 -15.52 -22.48 -9.66
CA ASN A 730 -16.64 -23.07 -10.38
C ASN A 730 -17.87 -22.14 -10.20
N ASP A 731 -17.94 -20.98 -10.84
CA ASP A 731 -19.02 -20.03 -10.56
C ASP A 731 -19.70 -19.46 -11.81
N GLN A 732 -21.03 -19.62 -11.76
CA GLN A 732 -22.03 -18.86 -12.49
C GLN A 732 -21.79 -17.35 -12.28
N ASN A 733 -22.23 -16.51 -13.22
CA ASN A 733 -22.02 -15.05 -13.19
C ASN A 733 -22.64 -14.31 -11.97
N ASP A 734 -23.32 -15.02 -11.06
CA ASP A 734 -24.15 -14.46 -9.99
C ASP A 734 -23.46 -14.42 -8.60
N GLN A 735 -22.15 -14.65 -8.50
CA GLN A 735 -21.42 -14.62 -7.22
C GLN A 735 -20.18 -13.71 -7.22
N ALA A 736 -19.84 -13.21 -6.02
CA ALA A 736 -18.61 -12.44 -5.80
C ALA A 736 -17.36 -13.33 -5.98
N LEU A 737 -16.32 -12.75 -6.57
CA LEU A 737 -15.06 -13.43 -6.88
C LEU A 737 -14.32 -13.82 -5.60
N ASN A 738 -14.21 -15.13 -5.40
CA ASN A 738 -13.29 -15.74 -4.45
C ASN A 738 -12.20 -16.46 -5.26
N PRO A 739 -10.99 -15.88 -5.37
CA PRO A 739 -9.89 -16.56 -6.07
C PRO A 739 -9.61 -17.87 -5.34
N VAL A 740 -9.75 -18.99 -6.04
CA VAL A 740 -9.37 -20.30 -5.51
C VAL A 740 -7.91 -20.51 -5.91
N GLU A 741 -7.01 -20.32 -4.95
CA GLU A 741 -5.64 -20.78 -5.11
C GLU A 741 -5.62 -22.31 -5.04
N ARG A 742 -4.96 -22.92 -6.03
CA ARG A 742 -4.66 -24.34 -6.04
C ARG A 742 -3.16 -24.50 -6.03
N GLU A 743 -2.70 -25.37 -5.16
CA GLU A 743 -1.31 -25.79 -5.07
C GLU A 743 -1.13 -27.15 -5.75
N GLY A 744 -0.05 -27.31 -6.51
CA GLY A 744 0.27 -28.55 -7.20
C GLY A 744 1.32 -28.34 -8.30
N PRO A 745 1.61 -29.36 -9.12
CA PRO A 745 2.67 -29.26 -10.10
C PRO A 745 2.36 -28.20 -11.19
N PRO A 746 3.40 -27.55 -11.74
CA PRO A 746 3.27 -26.56 -12.80
C PRO A 746 2.63 -27.18 -14.03
N PHE A 747 1.75 -26.41 -14.67
CA PHE A 747 1.04 -26.78 -15.90
C PHE A 747 1.70 -26.10 -17.09
N LEU A 748 2.74 -26.73 -17.60
CA LEU A 748 3.37 -26.39 -18.87
C LEU A 748 3.16 -27.51 -19.87
N GLU A 749 2.87 -27.14 -21.11
CA GLU A 749 2.84 -28.03 -22.26
C GLU A 749 4.04 -27.70 -23.16
N GLY A 750 4.44 -28.62 -24.02
CA GLY A 750 5.58 -28.39 -24.91
C GLY A 750 5.60 -29.32 -26.12
N ILE A 751 6.46 -28.97 -27.07
CA ILE A 751 6.77 -29.81 -28.24
C ILE A 751 8.24 -30.22 -28.13
N SER A 752 8.48 -31.53 -28.09
CA SER A 752 9.82 -32.10 -28.05
C SER A 752 10.38 -32.26 -29.47
N LEU A 753 11.53 -31.64 -29.72
CA LEU A 753 12.30 -31.79 -30.96
C LEU A 753 13.71 -32.27 -30.58
N ASN A 754 14.17 -33.37 -31.18
CA ASN A 754 15.50 -33.93 -30.93
C ASN A 754 15.84 -34.17 -29.45
N GLY A 755 14.85 -34.58 -28.65
CA GLY A 755 15.05 -34.91 -27.22
C GLY A 755 15.01 -33.71 -26.26
N ARG A 756 14.72 -32.50 -26.76
CA ARG A 756 14.53 -31.29 -25.95
C ARG A 756 13.19 -30.62 -26.23
N TYR A 757 12.62 -29.91 -25.26
CA TYR A 757 11.43 -29.10 -25.48
C TYR A 757 11.79 -27.78 -26.17
N ALA A 758 11.58 -27.73 -27.49
CA ALA A 758 11.79 -26.52 -28.28
C ALA A 758 10.65 -25.51 -28.12
N VAL A 759 9.45 -25.99 -27.78
CA VAL A 759 8.32 -25.13 -27.41
C VAL A 759 7.96 -25.40 -25.96
N VAL A 760 7.82 -24.35 -25.17
CA VAL A 760 7.28 -24.37 -23.82
C VAL A 760 6.10 -23.41 -23.77
N TYR A 761 4.94 -23.90 -23.37
CA TYR A 761 3.70 -23.15 -23.37
C TYR A 761 2.99 -23.25 -22.03
N SER A 762 2.46 -22.13 -21.55
CA SER A 762 1.50 -22.13 -20.45
C SER A 762 0.17 -21.54 -20.86
N LYS A 763 -0.89 -22.34 -20.75
CA LYS A 763 -2.26 -21.84 -20.84
C LYS A 763 -2.69 -20.97 -19.65
N TYR A 764 -1.84 -20.83 -18.63
CA TYR A 764 -2.07 -19.99 -17.46
C TYR A 764 -1.09 -18.82 -17.49
N ASP A 765 -1.54 -17.67 -16.98
CA ASP A 765 -0.77 -16.44 -16.98
C ASP A 765 0.57 -16.55 -16.23
N ILE A 766 1.63 -16.11 -16.90
CA ILE A 766 2.97 -15.88 -16.36
C ILE A 766 3.35 -14.41 -16.56
N SER A 767 3.05 -13.87 -17.74
CA SER A 767 3.38 -12.51 -18.15
C SER A 767 2.80 -11.42 -17.24
N CYS A 768 1.49 -11.43 -16.95
CA CYS A 768 0.88 -10.41 -16.07
C CYS A 768 1.30 -10.59 -14.61
N ALA A 769 1.53 -11.84 -14.18
CA ALA A 769 2.04 -12.19 -12.86
C ALA A 769 3.45 -11.64 -12.63
N LEU A 770 4.35 -11.72 -13.61
CA LEU A 770 5.68 -11.09 -13.58
C LEU A 770 5.58 -9.57 -13.40
N GLU A 771 4.53 -8.95 -13.94
CA GLU A 771 4.30 -7.51 -13.76
C GLU A 771 3.68 -7.12 -12.43
N LYS A 772 3.24 -8.08 -11.61
CA LYS A 772 2.41 -7.87 -10.41
C LYS A 772 1.11 -7.12 -10.72
N GLN A 773 0.57 -7.30 -11.93
CA GLN A 773 -0.62 -6.59 -12.43
C GLN A 773 -1.89 -7.46 -12.41
N THR A 774 -1.88 -8.58 -11.70
CA THR A 774 -2.95 -9.57 -11.80
C THR A 774 -4.19 -9.22 -10.98
N SER A 775 -5.33 -9.07 -11.66
CA SER A 775 -6.65 -8.91 -11.03
C SER A 775 -7.16 -10.22 -10.40
N LEU A 776 -8.22 -10.13 -9.57
CA LEU A 776 -8.88 -11.30 -8.94
C LEU A 776 -9.39 -12.35 -9.94
N SER A 777 -9.69 -11.95 -11.17
CA SER A 777 -10.19 -12.82 -12.24
C SER A 777 -9.09 -13.39 -13.13
N CYS A 778 -7.84 -12.95 -12.96
CA CYS A 778 -6.73 -13.39 -13.80
C CYS A 778 -6.35 -14.84 -13.44
N ILE A 779 -6.55 -15.77 -14.38
CA ILE A 779 -6.20 -17.18 -14.19
C ILE A 779 -4.72 -17.34 -14.50
N GLY A 780 -3.92 -17.71 -13.50
CA GLY A 780 -2.47 -17.58 -13.59
C GLY A 780 -1.72 -18.11 -12.40
N TYR A 781 -0.40 -18.18 -12.50
CA TYR A 781 0.46 -18.48 -11.36
C TYR A 781 0.51 -17.30 -10.37
N SER A 782 0.94 -17.58 -9.14
CA SER A 782 1.32 -16.52 -8.19
C SER A 782 2.51 -15.72 -8.77
N PRO A 783 2.70 -14.43 -8.45
CA PRO A 783 3.84 -13.66 -8.95
C PRO A 783 5.20 -14.34 -8.67
N ASP A 784 5.36 -14.91 -7.47
CA ASP A 784 6.58 -15.59 -7.07
C ASP A 784 6.82 -16.87 -7.87
N ASP A 785 5.79 -17.69 -8.08
CA ASP A 785 5.95 -18.95 -8.83
C ASP A 785 6.03 -18.70 -10.34
N ALA A 786 5.35 -17.69 -10.87
CA ALA A 786 5.52 -17.23 -12.25
C ALA A 786 6.97 -16.83 -12.51
N ALA A 787 7.59 -16.07 -11.60
CA ALA A 787 9.00 -15.70 -11.68
C ALA A 787 9.93 -16.93 -11.68
N LYS A 788 9.72 -17.88 -10.76
CA LYS A 788 10.54 -19.11 -10.72
C LYS A 788 10.38 -19.96 -11.98
N ILE A 789 9.15 -20.14 -12.48
CA ILE A 789 8.88 -20.87 -13.72
C ILE A 789 9.60 -20.21 -14.89
N ALA A 790 9.41 -18.90 -15.06
CA ALA A 790 10.01 -18.17 -16.17
C ALA A 790 11.55 -18.19 -16.11
N MET A 791 12.16 -18.06 -14.93
CA MET A 791 13.61 -18.18 -14.76
C MET A 791 14.11 -19.58 -15.13
N ASN A 792 13.41 -20.65 -14.72
CA ASN A 792 13.78 -22.01 -15.10
C ASN A 792 13.70 -22.22 -16.62
N VAL A 793 12.68 -21.69 -17.30
CA VAL A 793 12.57 -21.80 -18.78
C VAL A 793 13.72 -21.06 -19.47
N VAL A 794 14.07 -19.87 -18.98
CA VAL A 794 15.22 -19.10 -19.48
C VAL A 794 16.52 -19.88 -19.29
N LEU A 795 16.81 -20.35 -18.08
CA LEU A 795 18.02 -21.12 -17.79
C LEU A 795 18.06 -22.42 -18.61
N TYR A 796 16.93 -23.13 -18.71
CA TYR A 796 16.80 -24.31 -19.57
C TYR A 796 17.17 -24.00 -21.02
N SER A 797 16.68 -22.89 -21.59
CA SER A 797 16.97 -22.51 -22.98
C SER A 797 18.45 -22.26 -23.24
N VAL A 798 19.16 -21.64 -22.27
CA VAL A 798 20.60 -21.34 -22.37
C VAL A 798 21.45 -22.61 -22.25
N LEU A 799 20.97 -23.61 -21.53
CA LEU A 799 21.67 -24.88 -21.30
C LEU A 799 21.47 -25.90 -22.43
N GLN A 800 20.61 -25.63 -23.41
CA GLN A 800 20.48 -26.51 -24.57
C GLN A 800 21.69 -26.35 -25.48
N ASP A 801 22.48 -27.41 -25.65
CA ASP A 801 23.60 -27.43 -26.59
C ASP A 801 23.09 -27.13 -28.02
N VAL A 802 23.39 -25.94 -28.51
CA VAL A 802 23.24 -25.61 -29.93
C VAL A 802 24.40 -26.27 -30.66
N THR A 803 24.28 -27.55 -31.02
CA THR A 803 25.16 -28.13 -32.03
C THR A 803 24.87 -27.41 -33.35
N PRO A 804 25.81 -26.63 -33.91
CA PRO A 804 25.62 -26.03 -35.22
C PRO A 804 25.50 -27.20 -36.21
N ASN A 805 24.38 -27.29 -36.93
CA ASN A 805 24.32 -28.15 -38.10
C ASN A 805 25.44 -27.69 -39.04
N GLU A 806 26.46 -28.52 -39.25
CA GLU A 806 27.42 -28.32 -40.33
C GLU A 806 26.64 -28.29 -41.67
N PRO A 807 27.03 -27.41 -42.61
CA PRO A 807 26.29 -27.13 -43.84
C PRO A 807 26.09 -28.32 -44.78
#